data_AF-A0A7J6SP36-F1
#
_entry.id   AF-A0A7J6SP36-F1
#
_cell.length_a   1.000
_cell.length_b   1.000
_cell.length_c   1.000
_cell.angle_alpha   90.00
_cell.angle_beta   90.00
_cell.angle_gamma   90.00
#
_symmetry.space_group_name_H-M   'P 1'
#
loop_
_entity.id
_entity.type
_entity.pdbx_description
1 polymer ?
#
loop_
_entity_poly.entity_id
_entity_poly.type
_entity_poly.pdbx_seq_one_letter_code
_entity_poly.pdbx_strand_id
1 'polypeptide(L)'
;METSAKGGQRVRDAFLNSARQVLLQIQMGMIDPANTPGVRVSGPESGKVATVYERGLHLMRNPVYNKAEAFTEAEREELGLIGLLPPKILNIEVQVQRCVQQLRTKDTDIGRYIYLEGVHNRNETLYFRLLLDNITDLMPIVYTPSVGQACKDFDRIFRGSRGIYFNLSEKGNFKQVVWNSNVRDADIIVVTDGSRILGLGDLGTNGMGIPIGKLSLYVACAGINPGRTVPVTIDVGTNNPDLLNDDMYLGERHKRIDGEEYYAVVDEFVDAVRSRWPNVLIQFEDFTNDHAFPLLERYRNQVLCFNDDIQGTGAVALAGVLTAMRAKNEALADQRIVFFGAGSAAVGVADCIVAAMVHQGLTVEEARRRFWLVDSRGLVTSKRDGELQEHKVRFCRDDEPLNSLLEVVQVVKPTMLLGLSGQYGSFTEDIIKEMHAHCPAPVIFALSNPTPKAEATPEQLYTWTDGEAWVATGSPFKPVSYNGKMYTPGQGNNMYIFPGVGLAAIVGKFKTIPDSMFYLAAKTLSEKVTEEDLASGLLYPQIKRIRELSYAIAVACVKEALDCGIAQISRPDDLEQLVRDAMWQPQYSRVELDASVLAYSGRASAPRKAGSSKQTLAVSSSESKSFSFSDIERGPSILIMYDGPACPVVIDCGSSRTRAGLAVTGRHIRPTVEIPSSEGLRCAVHIDAYCILQRTNVPPRNCWSDLDGFLDAGHPPSFGSDAVSLVLKGEPIRLTYPVNEGVYADMENVGNLLEYVYQECLKVSAATIIGMSYGGNSWTIGGCGGLNIIYICQLDSVKRTVPELCAFDSNWVWFQIDPRDQPLLLTEPIYNPASTRERATEMLFEDLGIPSLNISVKEVAALVGTGWQDGIVVDAGEAMTSVVPISHGCVVTSGIRKLYLGGADLDVQFAERLARRADHIRLTSTRDRLMLRRWKESVCYCRPGWHDTDDDFDDNGYGAAAEAQPITLPDGTAVDMADDKWKVPESLFHPHLLGIEGSGIGEMVVESIEDCPIDDKLKLYKKIMLAGGTSQFPGFADRLRSEVEHSVKYSRIATSGRTQNRNPQVHVEKAHRHPEWAAWIGGSAFASLKDSFEDRWLSREEYEECGPDAINSKVQISFMPHQQQ
;
A
#
# COMPACT_ATOMS: atom_id res chain seq x y z
N MET A 1 42.17 -9.95 20.10
CA MET A 1 41.88 -10.69 21.34
C MET A 1 40.89 -11.79 20.99
N GLU A 2 41.33 -13.03 21.26
CA GLU A 2 40.63 -14.32 21.22
C GLU A 2 39.27 -14.29 21.96
N THR A 3 38.28 -15.18 21.84
CA THR A 3 37.87 -16.30 20.96
C THR A 3 36.42 -16.67 21.38
N SER A 4 35.64 -17.24 20.45
CA SER A 4 34.58 -18.27 20.60
C SER A 4 33.24 -17.96 19.92
N ALA A 5 32.84 -18.86 19.00
CA ALA A 5 31.55 -18.88 18.31
C ALA A 5 30.34 -18.96 19.26
N LYS A 6 30.54 -19.40 20.52
CA LYS A 6 29.50 -19.42 21.55
C LYS A 6 29.13 -18.03 22.09
N GLY A 7 30.06 -17.06 22.02
CA GLY A 7 29.77 -15.66 22.35
C GLY A 7 28.83 -15.02 21.32
N GLY A 8 29.05 -15.31 20.03
CA GLY A 8 28.21 -14.79 18.94
C GLY A 8 26.78 -15.35 18.95
N GLN A 9 26.61 -16.63 19.27
CA GLN A 9 25.29 -17.27 19.33
C GLN A 9 24.47 -16.82 20.54
N ARG A 10 25.08 -16.70 21.73
CA ARG A 10 24.42 -16.12 22.91
C ARG A 10 24.03 -14.65 22.72
N VAL A 11 24.84 -13.86 22.03
CA VAL A 11 24.53 -12.47 21.70
C VAL A 11 23.41 -12.39 20.65
N ARG A 12 23.38 -13.31 19.68
CA ARG A 12 22.33 -13.40 18.64
C ARG A 12 20.98 -13.89 19.18
N ASP A 13 20.98 -14.87 20.08
CA ASP A 13 19.76 -15.38 20.72
C ASP A 13 19.22 -14.38 21.75
N ALA A 14 20.10 -13.68 22.48
CA ALA A 14 19.70 -12.55 23.34
C ALA A 14 19.12 -11.39 22.53
N PHE A 15 19.65 -11.12 21.33
CA PHE A 15 19.15 -10.09 20.42
C PHE A 15 17.77 -10.47 19.81
N LEU A 16 17.58 -11.71 19.35
CA LEU A 16 16.31 -12.18 18.78
C LEU A 16 15.19 -12.31 19.83
N ASN A 17 15.52 -12.75 21.04
CA ASN A 17 14.56 -12.77 22.15
C ASN A 17 14.22 -11.35 22.63
N SER A 18 15.20 -10.44 22.67
CA SER A 18 14.93 -9.02 22.96
C SER A 18 14.08 -8.37 21.85
N ALA A 19 14.34 -8.67 20.57
CA ALA A 19 13.57 -8.12 19.45
C ALA A 19 12.12 -8.65 19.42
N ARG A 20 11.91 -9.95 19.71
CA ARG A 20 10.56 -10.52 19.86
C ARG A 20 9.81 -9.96 21.05
N GLN A 21 10.47 -9.79 22.20
CA GLN A 21 9.85 -9.13 23.36
C GLN A 21 9.55 -7.66 23.08
N VAL A 22 10.41 -6.94 22.36
CA VAL A 22 10.16 -5.54 21.99
C VAL A 22 8.98 -5.42 21.03
N LEU A 23 8.85 -6.31 20.05
CA LEU A 23 7.70 -6.36 19.13
C LEU A 23 6.39 -6.71 19.84
N LEU A 24 6.41 -7.67 20.76
CA LEU A 24 5.23 -7.99 21.59
C LEU A 24 4.87 -6.81 22.50
N GLN A 25 5.86 -6.16 23.10
CA GLN A 25 5.65 -4.99 23.96
C GLN A 25 5.18 -3.76 23.16
N ILE A 26 5.58 -3.57 21.91
CA ILE A 26 5.02 -2.55 21.00
C ILE A 26 3.55 -2.84 20.67
N GLN A 27 3.23 -4.09 20.34
CA GLN A 27 1.84 -4.51 20.04
C GLN A 27 0.92 -4.46 21.26
N MET A 28 1.46 -4.65 22.46
CA MET A 28 0.75 -4.54 23.73
C MET A 28 0.79 -3.13 24.33
N GLY A 29 1.39 -2.14 23.65
CA GLY A 29 1.49 -0.75 24.13
C GLY A 29 2.43 -0.52 25.31
N MET A 30 3.29 -1.48 25.63
CA MET A 30 4.31 -1.44 26.70
C MET A 30 5.65 -0.83 26.27
N ILE A 31 5.92 -0.72 24.96
CA ILE A 31 7.06 0.02 24.39
C ILE A 31 6.55 1.04 23.38
N ASP A 32 7.05 2.28 23.52
CA ASP A 32 6.81 3.37 22.59
C ASP A 32 7.56 3.14 21.25
N PRO A 33 6.85 3.01 20.11
CA PRO A 33 7.47 2.87 18.78
C PRO A 33 8.39 4.04 18.41
N ALA A 34 8.29 5.17 19.12
CA ALA A 34 9.22 6.28 19.02
C ALA A 34 10.64 5.96 19.51
N ASN A 35 10.95 4.76 20.02
CA ASN A 35 12.33 4.34 20.38
C ASN A 35 12.92 3.07 19.72
N THR A 36 12.23 2.37 18.81
CA THR A 36 12.81 1.24 18.04
C THR A 36 13.65 1.68 16.82
N PRO A 37 14.93 1.27 16.69
CA PRO A 37 15.77 1.55 15.51
C PRO A 37 15.44 0.58 14.34
N GLY A 38 15.27 1.09 13.12
CA GLY A 38 15.20 0.24 11.89
C GLY A 38 14.03 0.48 10.93
N VAL A 39 13.10 1.40 11.23
CA VAL A 39 12.06 1.83 10.27
C VAL A 39 11.82 3.32 10.49
N ARG A 40 12.70 4.22 10.04
CA ARG A 40 12.51 5.66 10.30
C ARG A 40 12.95 6.62 9.21
N VAL A 41 12.00 7.21 8.48
CA VAL A 41 12.04 8.64 8.09
C VAL A 41 10.61 9.19 7.98
N SER A 42 10.39 10.39 8.54
CA SER A 42 9.19 11.22 8.36
C SER A 42 9.44 12.26 7.27
N GLY A 43 9.43 11.86 5.99
CA GLY A 43 9.72 12.72 4.83
C GLY A 43 11.12 13.38 4.81
N PRO A 44 11.59 13.90 3.66
CA PRO A 44 12.86 14.59 3.58
C PRO A 44 12.77 15.99 4.22
N GLU A 45 13.61 16.24 5.20
CA GLU A 45 13.85 17.59 5.72
C GLU A 45 14.78 18.36 4.78
N SER A 46 14.52 19.66 4.59
CA SER A 46 15.22 20.47 3.60
C SER A 46 16.72 20.51 3.82
N GLY A 47 17.47 20.13 2.78
CA GLY A 47 18.93 20.14 2.79
C GLY A 47 19.56 19.03 3.64
N LYS A 48 18.77 18.14 4.24
CA LYS A 48 19.26 16.96 4.96
C LYS A 48 19.33 15.74 4.04
N VAL A 49 20.10 14.75 4.45
CA VAL A 49 20.09 13.44 3.79
C VAL A 49 18.87 12.68 4.24
N ALA A 50 18.07 12.20 3.29
CA ALA A 50 16.92 11.35 3.53
C ALA A 50 17.34 9.89 3.31
N THR A 51 17.35 9.11 4.38
CA THR A 51 17.62 7.68 4.31
C THR A 51 16.36 6.94 3.88
N VAL A 52 16.43 6.10 2.85
CA VAL A 52 15.30 5.32 2.36
C VAL A 52 15.57 3.83 2.45
N TYR A 53 14.50 3.05 2.61
CA TYR A 53 14.56 1.58 2.62
C TYR A 53 14.12 0.98 1.28
N GLU A 54 13.60 1.81 0.37
CA GLU A 54 13.07 1.43 -0.94
C GLU A 54 14.10 1.75 -2.04
N ARG A 55 14.15 0.93 -3.09
CA ARG A 55 15.03 1.11 -4.26
C ARG A 55 14.28 0.86 -5.56
N GLY A 56 14.85 1.28 -6.69
CA GLY A 56 14.27 1.03 -8.01
C GLY A 56 12.89 1.66 -8.19
N LEU A 57 11.98 0.92 -8.84
CA LEU A 57 10.62 1.40 -9.13
C LEU A 57 9.78 1.70 -7.88
N HIS A 58 10.03 1.04 -6.74
CA HIS A 58 9.31 1.31 -5.50
C HIS A 58 9.61 2.73 -4.99
N LEU A 59 10.89 3.10 -4.95
CA LEU A 59 11.31 4.46 -4.61
C LEU A 59 10.72 5.49 -5.57
N MET A 60 10.72 5.20 -6.88
CA MET A 60 10.16 6.11 -7.90
C MET A 60 8.64 6.31 -7.79
N ARG A 61 7.93 5.35 -7.18
CA ARG A 61 6.48 5.46 -6.93
C ARG A 61 6.17 6.26 -5.67
N ASN A 62 7.16 6.51 -4.82
CA ASN A 62 7.00 7.29 -3.60
C ASN A 62 7.20 8.79 -3.92
N PRO A 63 6.13 9.62 -3.98
CA PRO A 63 6.23 11.01 -4.43
C PRO A 63 7.06 11.89 -3.49
N VAL A 64 7.19 11.48 -2.23
CA VAL A 64 7.95 12.18 -1.18
C VAL A 64 9.45 12.19 -1.50
N TYR A 65 9.97 11.09 -2.05
CA TYR A 65 11.41 10.90 -2.32
C TYR A 65 11.78 10.93 -3.81
N ASN A 66 10.80 10.76 -4.70
CA ASN A 66 11.04 10.74 -6.13
C ASN A 66 11.49 12.12 -6.64
N LYS A 67 12.63 12.15 -7.33
CA LYS A 67 13.18 13.34 -8.01
C LYS A 67 12.99 13.33 -9.52
N ALA A 68 12.42 12.25 -10.07
CA ALA A 68 12.36 11.98 -11.50
C ALA A 68 13.75 12.15 -12.15
N GLU A 69 13.89 12.97 -13.20
CA GLU A 69 15.17 13.13 -13.90
C GLU A 69 16.25 13.88 -13.09
N ALA A 70 15.92 14.42 -11.91
CA ALA A 70 16.87 15.12 -11.05
C ALA A 70 17.67 14.23 -10.10
N PHE A 71 17.46 12.91 -10.10
CA PHE A 71 18.41 12.00 -9.45
C PHE A 71 19.78 12.12 -10.10
N THR A 72 20.80 12.36 -9.27
CA THR A 72 22.20 12.41 -9.71
C THR A 72 22.69 11.04 -10.18
N GLU A 73 23.80 10.97 -10.90
CA GLU A 73 24.37 9.70 -11.37
C GLU A 73 24.70 8.76 -10.19
N ALA A 74 25.30 9.30 -9.14
CA ALA A 74 25.59 8.56 -7.91
C ALA A 74 24.33 8.02 -7.23
N GLU A 75 23.27 8.85 -7.11
CA GLU A 75 21.98 8.39 -6.56
C GLU A 75 21.32 7.34 -7.45
N ARG A 76 21.42 7.47 -8.78
CA ARG A 76 20.86 6.46 -9.69
C ARG A 76 21.58 5.12 -9.56
N GLU A 77 22.90 5.13 -9.35
CA GLU A 77 23.68 3.93 -9.07
C GLU A 77 23.30 3.32 -7.72
N GLU A 78 23.37 4.10 -6.64
CA GLU A 78 23.11 3.68 -5.27
C GLU A 78 21.68 3.15 -5.07
N LEU A 79 20.69 3.86 -5.63
CA LEU A 79 19.26 3.56 -5.45
C LEU A 79 18.71 2.60 -6.52
N GLY A 80 19.56 2.09 -7.42
CA GLY A 80 19.19 1.13 -8.46
C GLY A 80 18.22 1.68 -9.51
N LEU A 81 18.45 2.91 -9.97
CA LEU A 81 17.63 3.64 -10.94
C LEU A 81 18.23 3.67 -12.35
N ILE A 82 19.45 3.15 -12.54
CA ILE A 82 20.10 3.08 -13.86
C ILE A 82 19.21 2.27 -14.82
N GLY A 83 18.91 2.86 -15.99
CA GLY A 83 18.03 2.28 -17.01
C GLY A 83 16.54 2.55 -16.80
N LEU A 84 16.12 3.09 -15.65
CA LEU A 84 14.71 3.42 -15.37
C LEU A 84 14.35 4.87 -15.72
N LEU A 85 15.35 5.72 -15.97
CA LEU A 85 15.19 7.15 -16.25
C LEU A 85 15.94 7.54 -17.53
N PRO A 86 15.46 8.53 -18.30
CA PRO A 86 16.23 9.11 -19.40
C PRO A 86 17.62 9.55 -18.95
N PRO A 87 18.65 9.47 -19.82
CA PRO A 87 20.04 9.67 -19.42
C PRO A 87 20.36 11.11 -19.00
N LYS A 88 19.57 12.10 -19.43
CA LYS A 88 19.78 13.50 -19.07
C LYS A 88 19.39 13.73 -17.60
N ILE A 89 20.33 14.23 -16.81
CA ILE A 89 20.08 14.73 -15.45
C ILE A 89 19.63 16.19 -15.54
N LEU A 90 18.55 16.52 -14.86
CA LEU A 90 17.98 17.88 -14.82
C LEU A 90 18.13 18.48 -13.43
N ASN A 91 18.26 19.80 -13.34
CA ASN A 91 18.01 20.50 -12.07
C ASN A 91 16.52 20.80 -11.92
N ILE A 92 16.12 21.20 -10.71
CA ILE A 92 14.71 21.45 -10.39
C ILE A 92 14.15 22.64 -11.20
N GLU A 93 14.98 23.65 -11.52
CA GLU A 93 14.58 24.80 -12.32
C GLU A 93 14.15 24.40 -13.73
N VAL A 94 14.89 23.50 -14.39
CA VAL A 94 14.51 23.00 -15.72
C VAL A 94 13.27 22.11 -15.65
N GLN A 95 13.09 21.33 -14.57
CA GLN A 95 11.87 20.57 -14.36
C GLN A 95 10.65 21.49 -14.19
N VAL A 96 10.78 22.58 -13.41
CA VAL A 96 9.74 23.61 -13.26
C VAL A 96 9.40 24.23 -14.61
N GLN A 97 10.40 24.62 -15.41
CA GLN A 97 10.16 25.18 -16.75
C GLN A 97 9.37 24.21 -17.65
N ARG A 98 9.72 22.91 -17.62
CA ARG A 98 8.97 21.87 -18.35
C ARG A 98 7.53 21.76 -17.86
N CYS A 99 7.30 21.83 -16.55
CA CYS A 99 5.96 21.79 -15.98
C CYS A 99 5.13 23.03 -16.37
N VAL A 100 5.72 24.22 -16.30
CA VAL A 100 5.06 25.47 -16.73
C VAL A 100 4.69 25.42 -18.22
N GLN A 101 5.55 24.89 -19.09
CA GLN A 101 5.23 24.72 -20.51
C GLN A 101 4.02 23.79 -20.71
N GLN A 102 3.97 22.66 -20.00
CA GLN A 102 2.85 21.71 -20.07
C GLN A 102 1.55 22.27 -19.47
N LEU A 103 1.64 23.06 -18.40
CA LEU A 103 0.50 23.76 -17.82
C LEU A 103 -0.14 24.74 -18.81
N ARG A 104 0.69 25.45 -19.58
CA ARG A 104 0.24 26.40 -20.60
C ARG A 104 -0.48 25.73 -21.78
N THR A 105 -0.29 24.42 -21.99
CA THR A 105 -1.04 23.69 -23.03
C THR A 105 -2.42 23.21 -22.56
N LYS A 106 -2.82 23.51 -21.32
CA LYS A 106 -4.15 23.17 -20.81
C LYS A 106 -5.07 24.36 -21.03
N ASP A 107 -6.23 24.10 -21.63
CA ASP A 107 -7.20 25.15 -21.97
C ASP A 107 -8.06 25.58 -20.78
N THR A 108 -8.35 24.65 -19.86
CA THR A 108 -9.25 24.86 -18.72
C THR A 108 -8.52 24.78 -17.38
N ASP A 109 -9.03 25.49 -16.38
CA ASP A 109 -8.46 25.46 -15.03
C ASP A 109 -8.56 24.08 -14.37
N ILE A 110 -9.65 23.34 -14.63
CA ILE A 110 -9.76 21.95 -14.16
C ILE A 110 -8.71 21.04 -14.83
N GLY A 111 -8.39 21.28 -16.11
CA GLY A 111 -7.30 20.59 -16.79
C GLY A 111 -5.92 20.92 -16.21
N ARG A 112 -5.71 22.16 -15.75
CA ARG A 112 -4.51 22.58 -15.01
C ARG A 112 -4.46 21.93 -13.63
N TYR A 113 -5.57 21.88 -12.91
CA TYR A 113 -5.69 21.20 -11.61
C TYR A 113 -5.32 19.71 -11.72
N ILE A 114 -5.93 18.97 -12.65
CA ILE A 114 -5.63 17.54 -12.86
C ILE A 114 -4.16 17.33 -13.20
N TYR A 115 -3.56 18.23 -14.00
CA TYR A 115 -2.13 18.17 -14.29
C TYR A 115 -1.27 18.37 -13.03
N LEU A 116 -1.58 19.39 -12.23
CA LEU A 116 -0.88 19.69 -10.99
C LEU A 116 -0.97 18.54 -9.99
N GLU A 117 -2.15 17.95 -9.81
CA GLU A 117 -2.33 16.76 -8.96
C GLU A 117 -1.55 15.55 -9.49
N GLY A 118 -1.44 15.41 -10.81
CA GLY A 118 -0.54 14.44 -11.42
C GLY A 118 0.93 14.67 -11.07
N VAL A 119 1.39 15.93 -11.04
CA VAL A 119 2.76 16.26 -10.57
C VAL A 119 2.89 15.96 -9.10
N HIS A 120 1.93 16.37 -8.28
CA HIS A 120 1.88 16.13 -6.85
C HIS A 120 2.08 14.64 -6.56
N ASN A 121 1.27 13.76 -7.18
CA ASN A 121 1.30 12.30 -7.03
C ASN A 121 2.57 11.60 -7.53
N ARG A 122 3.43 12.29 -8.27
CA ARG A 122 4.69 11.72 -8.76
C ARG A 122 5.91 12.29 -8.07
N ASN A 123 5.92 13.58 -7.75
CA ASN A 123 7.08 14.29 -7.22
C ASN A 123 6.61 15.52 -6.44
N GLU A 124 6.56 15.36 -5.12
CA GLU A 124 6.00 16.33 -4.20
C GLU A 124 6.90 17.56 -4.04
N THR A 125 8.22 17.37 -4.05
CA THR A 125 9.18 18.49 -4.02
C THR A 125 9.04 19.40 -5.24
N LEU A 126 8.91 18.82 -6.44
CA LEU A 126 8.71 19.56 -7.68
C LEU A 126 7.36 20.28 -7.70
N TYR A 127 6.30 19.63 -7.21
CA TYR A 127 4.98 20.26 -7.10
C TYR A 127 5.04 21.53 -6.26
N PHE A 128 5.60 21.45 -5.04
CA PHE A 128 5.69 22.63 -4.18
C PHE A 128 6.66 23.68 -4.71
N ARG A 129 7.77 23.29 -5.36
CA ARG A 129 8.64 24.26 -6.02
C ARG A 129 7.92 25.02 -7.13
N LEU A 130 7.17 24.31 -7.98
CA LEU A 130 6.38 24.88 -9.05
C LEU A 130 5.33 25.85 -8.52
N LEU A 131 4.64 25.50 -7.41
CA LEU A 131 3.68 26.38 -6.76
C LEU A 131 4.32 27.64 -6.20
N LEU A 132 5.43 27.53 -5.47
CA LEU A 132 6.09 28.72 -4.88
C LEU A 132 6.61 29.68 -5.95
N ASP A 133 7.23 29.16 -7.00
CA ASP A 133 7.79 29.97 -8.07
C ASP A 133 6.69 30.72 -8.87
N ASN A 134 5.44 30.26 -8.81
CA ASN A 134 4.30 30.78 -9.59
C ASN A 134 3.04 30.99 -8.72
N ILE A 135 3.22 31.34 -7.45
CA ILE A 135 2.14 31.27 -6.45
C ILE A 135 0.93 32.14 -6.80
N THR A 136 1.15 33.32 -7.39
CA THR A 136 0.07 34.23 -7.80
C THR A 136 -0.84 33.60 -8.86
N ASP A 137 -0.28 32.82 -9.78
CA ASP A 137 -1.03 32.25 -10.91
C ASP A 137 -1.62 30.87 -10.59
N LEU A 138 -0.92 30.08 -9.76
CA LEU A 138 -1.32 28.71 -9.46
C LEU A 138 -2.18 28.56 -8.20
N MET A 139 -2.15 29.53 -7.28
CA MET A 139 -2.99 29.52 -6.08
C MET A 139 -4.50 29.37 -6.41
N PRO A 140 -5.08 30.12 -7.38
CA PRO A 140 -6.48 29.95 -7.72
C PRO A 140 -6.82 28.61 -8.38
N ILE A 141 -5.81 27.91 -8.90
CA ILE A 141 -5.94 26.59 -9.53
C ILE A 141 -5.92 25.47 -8.48
N VAL A 142 -4.98 25.50 -7.52
CA VAL A 142 -4.87 24.45 -6.50
C VAL A 142 -5.88 24.61 -5.36
N TYR A 143 -6.44 25.80 -5.19
CA TYR A 143 -7.44 26.09 -4.19
C TYR A 143 -8.63 26.84 -4.82
N THR A 144 -9.23 27.80 -4.12
CA THR A 144 -10.41 28.52 -4.61
C THR A 144 -10.06 29.43 -5.80
N PRO A 145 -10.86 29.40 -6.89
CA PRO A 145 -12.14 28.71 -7.03
C PRO A 145 -12.07 27.29 -7.64
N SER A 146 -10.97 26.89 -8.27
CA SER A 146 -10.91 25.66 -9.08
C SER A 146 -11.09 24.37 -8.26
N VAL A 147 -10.65 24.34 -6.99
CA VAL A 147 -10.85 23.19 -6.11
C VAL A 147 -12.32 22.86 -5.88
N GLY A 148 -13.22 23.85 -5.94
CA GLY A 148 -14.66 23.62 -5.82
C GLY A 148 -15.21 22.81 -7.00
N GLN A 149 -14.73 23.08 -8.23
CA GLN A 149 -15.06 22.27 -9.39
C GLN A 149 -14.42 20.88 -9.30
N ALA A 150 -13.17 20.81 -8.85
CA ALA A 150 -12.50 19.53 -8.63
C ALA A 150 -13.21 18.66 -7.59
N CYS A 151 -13.81 19.26 -6.54
CA CYS A 151 -14.66 18.54 -5.59
C CYS A 151 -15.95 18.05 -6.27
N LYS A 152 -16.65 18.88 -7.06
CA LYS A 152 -17.85 18.41 -7.78
C LYS A 152 -17.58 17.21 -8.68
N ASP A 153 -16.42 17.20 -9.34
CA ASP A 153 -16.03 16.16 -10.29
C ASP A 153 -15.11 15.09 -9.64
N PHE A 154 -14.97 15.08 -8.30
CA PHE A 154 -13.90 14.34 -7.62
C PHE A 154 -13.92 12.84 -7.95
N ASP A 155 -15.10 12.23 -7.93
CA ASP A 155 -15.34 10.84 -8.31
C ASP A 155 -14.86 10.50 -9.74
N ARG A 156 -15.09 11.39 -10.71
CA ARG A 156 -14.73 11.24 -12.12
C ARG A 156 -13.25 11.47 -12.37
N ILE A 157 -12.62 12.36 -11.59
CA ILE A 157 -11.20 12.71 -11.76
C ILE A 157 -10.28 11.93 -10.81
N PHE A 158 -10.82 11.09 -9.93
CA PHE A 158 -10.07 10.31 -8.95
C PHE A 158 -9.01 9.44 -9.64
N ARG A 159 -7.75 9.57 -9.20
CA ARG A 159 -6.61 8.84 -9.78
C ARG A 159 -5.73 8.10 -8.76
N GLY A 160 -5.98 8.30 -7.48
CA GLY A 160 -5.18 7.76 -6.39
C GLY A 160 -5.48 8.47 -5.08
N SER A 161 -5.36 7.74 -3.97
CA SER A 161 -5.59 8.30 -2.65
C SER A 161 -4.36 9.08 -2.14
N ARG A 162 -4.60 10.24 -1.54
CA ARG A 162 -3.64 11.01 -0.72
C ARG A 162 -4.00 11.05 0.76
N GLY A 163 -5.23 10.69 1.09
CA GLY A 163 -5.81 10.89 2.41
C GLY A 163 -6.38 9.62 2.99
N ILE A 164 -6.99 9.77 4.15
CA ILE A 164 -7.67 8.70 4.87
C ILE A 164 -9.17 8.98 4.85
N TYR A 165 -9.95 7.94 4.54
CA TYR A 165 -11.41 7.99 4.56
C TYR A 165 -11.91 7.19 5.77
N PHE A 166 -12.62 7.85 6.68
CA PHE A 166 -13.25 7.25 7.85
C PHE A 166 -14.72 7.06 7.56
N ASN A 167 -15.06 5.91 7.00
CA ASN A 167 -16.42 5.60 6.58
C ASN A 167 -17.25 5.08 7.76
N LEU A 168 -18.54 5.40 7.78
CA LEU A 168 -19.45 4.92 8.82
C LEU A 168 -19.48 3.39 8.93
N SER A 169 -19.35 2.68 7.79
CA SER A 169 -19.25 1.21 7.76
C SER A 169 -18.04 0.64 8.51
N GLU A 170 -17.03 1.46 8.80
CA GLU A 170 -15.82 1.07 9.54
C GLU A 170 -15.83 1.55 11.01
N LYS A 171 -16.94 2.13 11.49
CA LYS A 171 -17.10 2.51 12.89
C LYS A 171 -16.85 1.29 13.80
N GLY A 172 -16.03 1.48 14.83
CA GLY A 172 -15.47 0.43 15.69
C GLY A 172 -14.04 0.00 15.31
N ASN A 173 -13.58 0.31 14.09
CA ASN A 173 -12.28 -0.10 13.55
C ASN A 173 -11.36 1.09 13.18
N PHE A 174 -11.68 2.32 13.56
CA PHE A 174 -10.94 3.51 13.12
C PHE A 174 -9.47 3.51 13.51
N LYS A 175 -9.10 2.86 14.63
CA LYS A 175 -7.69 2.66 14.98
C LYS A 175 -6.94 1.89 13.89
N GLN A 176 -7.53 0.83 13.35
CA GLN A 176 -6.93 0.07 12.23
C GLN A 176 -6.85 0.92 10.95
N VAL A 177 -7.91 1.69 10.65
CA VAL A 177 -7.93 2.62 9.51
C VAL A 177 -6.75 3.59 9.58
N VAL A 178 -6.52 4.19 10.76
CA VAL A 178 -5.38 5.07 11.01
C VAL A 178 -4.05 4.35 10.77
N TRP A 179 -3.90 3.10 11.22
CA TRP A 179 -2.66 2.31 11.08
C TRP A 179 -2.30 1.95 9.62
N ASN A 180 -3.27 1.97 8.70
CA ASN A 180 -3.01 1.74 7.28
C ASN A 180 -2.29 2.90 6.58
N SER A 181 -2.24 4.09 7.20
CA SER A 181 -1.53 5.23 6.62
C SER A 181 -0.01 5.02 6.60
N ASN A 182 0.62 5.39 5.48
CA ASN A 182 2.07 5.41 5.30
C ASN A 182 2.74 6.60 6.01
N VAL A 183 1.96 7.59 6.47
CA VAL A 183 2.48 8.71 7.27
C VAL A 183 2.89 8.19 8.63
N ARG A 184 4.15 8.34 8.98
CA ARG A 184 4.64 7.83 10.26
C ARG A 184 4.26 8.76 11.41
N ASP A 185 4.63 10.03 11.28
CA ASP A 185 4.45 11.06 12.28
C ASP A 185 3.68 12.21 11.63
N ALA A 186 2.40 12.35 11.96
CA ALA A 186 1.60 13.46 11.49
C ALA A 186 1.73 14.64 12.46
N ASP A 187 2.04 15.82 11.93
CA ASP A 187 1.95 17.08 12.68
C ASP A 187 0.57 17.71 12.55
N ILE A 188 -0.08 17.51 11.41
CA ILE A 188 -1.36 18.15 11.11
C ILE A 188 -2.28 17.26 10.28
N ILE A 189 -3.55 17.29 10.67
CA ILE A 189 -4.70 16.75 9.95
C ILE A 189 -5.61 17.93 9.58
N VAL A 190 -6.06 17.96 8.33
CA VAL A 190 -7.26 18.73 7.95
C VAL A 190 -8.36 17.72 7.68
N VAL A 191 -9.49 17.87 8.36
CA VAL A 191 -10.63 16.95 8.29
C VAL A 191 -11.88 17.67 7.84
N THR A 192 -12.67 17.02 7.01
CA THR A 192 -14.03 17.44 6.61
C THR A 192 -14.98 16.25 6.65
N ASP A 193 -16.29 16.50 6.80
CA ASP A 193 -17.33 15.51 6.48
C ASP A 193 -18.01 15.78 5.13
N GLY A 194 -17.54 16.80 4.40
CA GLY A 194 -18.05 17.18 3.08
C GLY A 194 -19.45 17.80 3.09
N SER A 195 -20.00 18.15 4.25
CA SER A 195 -21.40 18.59 4.37
C SER A 195 -21.65 20.02 3.90
N ARG A 196 -20.61 20.87 3.81
CA ARG A 196 -20.75 22.29 3.43
C ARG A 196 -19.54 22.83 2.65
N ILE A 197 -19.15 22.17 1.56
CA ILE A 197 -17.98 22.56 0.77
C ILE A 197 -18.16 23.94 0.10
N LEU A 198 -17.36 24.96 0.47
CA LEU A 198 -17.18 26.24 -0.25
C LEU A 198 -18.45 26.93 -0.81
N GLY A 199 -19.59 26.84 -0.12
CA GLY A 199 -20.87 27.37 -0.60
C GLY A 199 -21.52 26.58 -1.76
N LEU A 200 -20.95 25.42 -2.11
CA LEU A 200 -21.48 24.43 -3.05
C LEU A 200 -22.43 23.42 -2.37
N GLY A 201 -22.41 23.36 -1.04
CA GLY A 201 -23.30 22.51 -0.24
C GLY A 201 -22.68 21.15 0.07
N ASP A 202 -23.54 20.15 0.21
CA ASP A 202 -23.14 18.78 0.56
C ASP A 202 -22.57 18.06 -0.67
N LEU A 203 -21.29 17.73 -0.60
CA LEU A 203 -20.59 16.94 -1.62
C LEU A 203 -20.13 15.56 -1.08
N GLY A 204 -20.50 15.20 0.15
CA GLY A 204 -20.10 13.93 0.75
C GLY A 204 -18.59 13.66 0.65
N THR A 205 -18.23 12.45 0.26
CA THR A 205 -16.82 12.03 0.11
C THR A 205 -16.05 12.80 -0.96
N ASN A 206 -16.74 13.37 -1.94
CA ASN A 206 -16.12 14.22 -2.96
C ASN A 206 -15.51 15.51 -2.36
N GLY A 207 -15.86 15.86 -1.11
CA GLY A 207 -15.24 16.93 -0.34
C GLY A 207 -13.76 16.75 0.00
N MET A 208 -13.17 15.55 -0.19
CA MET A 208 -11.75 15.26 0.09
C MET A 208 -10.77 16.23 -0.61
N GLY A 209 -11.16 16.83 -1.74
CA GLY A 209 -10.34 17.85 -2.42
C GLY A 209 -10.01 19.05 -1.53
N ILE A 210 -10.85 19.38 -0.54
CA ILE A 210 -10.62 20.51 0.37
C ILE A 210 -9.49 20.24 1.37
N PRO A 211 -9.49 19.15 2.16
CA PRO A 211 -8.35 18.77 2.97
C PRO A 211 -7.03 18.72 2.19
N ILE A 212 -7.01 18.14 0.99
CA ILE A 212 -5.83 18.08 0.13
C ILE A 212 -5.35 19.50 -0.22
N GLY A 213 -6.24 20.37 -0.70
CA GLY A 213 -5.93 21.74 -1.05
C GLY A 213 -5.40 22.55 0.14
N LYS A 214 -6.07 22.49 1.29
CA LYS A 214 -5.64 23.20 2.52
C LYS A 214 -4.27 22.77 3.00
N LEU A 215 -3.98 21.47 2.98
CA LEU A 215 -2.65 20.97 3.36
C LEU A 215 -1.57 21.39 2.35
N SER A 216 -1.89 21.45 1.05
CA SER A 216 -0.99 22.06 0.06
C SER A 216 -0.71 23.54 0.39
N LEU A 217 -1.69 24.28 0.91
CA LEU A 217 -1.46 25.67 1.37
C LEU A 217 -0.63 25.73 2.65
N TYR A 218 -0.79 24.80 3.58
CA TYR A 218 0.10 24.71 4.75
C TYR A 218 1.57 24.53 4.35
N VAL A 219 1.84 23.64 3.40
CA VAL A 219 3.21 23.40 2.91
C VAL A 219 3.73 24.59 2.13
N ALA A 220 2.94 25.13 1.19
CA ALA A 220 3.35 26.27 0.37
C ALA A 220 3.52 27.55 1.20
N CYS A 221 2.53 27.90 2.02
CA CYS A 221 2.49 29.16 2.76
C CYS A 221 3.29 29.13 4.05
N ALA A 222 3.32 28.02 4.79
CA ALA A 222 4.04 27.96 6.07
C ALA A 222 5.27 27.05 6.07
N GLY A 223 5.51 26.28 5.00
CA GLY A 223 6.63 25.35 4.99
C GLY A 223 6.44 24.21 5.98
N ILE A 224 5.21 23.75 6.24
CA ILE A 224 5.03 22.47 6.92
C ILE A 224 5.61 21.36 6.04
N ASN A 225 6.25 20.36 6.63
CA ASN A 225 6.79 19.22 5.89
C ASN A 225 5.63 18.40 5.27
N PRO A 226 5.58 18.23 3.93
CA PRO A 226 4.46 17.53 3.28
C PRO A 226 4.31 16.08 3.75
N GLY A 227 5.40 15.39 4.09
CA GLY A 227 5.39 14.02 4.63
C GLY A 227 4.84 13.89 6.06
N ARG A 228 4.43 15.00 6.68
CA ARG A 228 3.86 15.08 8.03
C ARG A 228 2.43 15.64 8.02
N THR A 229 1.81 15.71 6.85
CA THR A 229 0.43 16.17 6.64
C THR A 229 -0.49 15.01 6.30
N VAL A 230 -1.74 15.03 6.79
CA VAL A 230 -2.72 13.96 6.53
C VAL A 230 -4.10 14.55 6.20
N PRO A 231 -4.55 14.49 4.92
CA PRO A 231 -5.90 14.88 4.56
C PRO A 231 -6.90 13.79 4.98
N VAL A 232 -8.04 14.20 5.54
CA VAL A 232 -9.05 13.28 6.06
C VAL A 232 -10.45 13.66 5.62
N THR A 233 -11.25 12.65 5.27
CA THR A 233 -12.71 12.77 5.15
C THR A 233 -13.39 11.79 6.10
N ILE A 234 -14.40 12.25 6.83
CA ILE A 234 -15.31 11.41 7.61
C ILE A 234 -16.59 11.21 6.79
N ASP A 235 -16.79 10.01 6.24
CA ASP A 235 -17.96 9.70 5.42
C ASP A 235 -19.07 9.08 6.27
N VAL A 236 -20.03 9.93 6.62
CA VAL A 236 -21.26 9.54 7.35
C VAL A 236 -22.47 9.50 6.42
N GLY A 237 -22.25 9.38 5.11
CA GLY A 237 -23.26 9.53 4.07
C GLY A 237 -23.37 10.95 3.53
N THR A 238 -24.32 11.17 2.62
CA THR A 238 -24.61 12.48 2.03
C THR A 238 -26.12 12.70 1.89
N ASN A 239 -26.57 13.93 2.13
CA ASN A 239 -27.96 14.35 1.90
C ASN A 239 -28.19 14.85 0.46
N ASN A 240 -27.15 14.84 -0.39
CA ASN A 240 -27.25 15.26 -1.77
C ASN A 240 -27.89 14.15 -2.64
N PRO A 241 -29.12 14.33 -3.14
CA PRO A 241 -29.80 13.31 -3.93
C PRO A 241 -29.11 13.05 -5.27
N ASP A 242 -28.42 14.03 -5.84
CA ASP A 242 -27.71 13.83 -7.11
C ASP A 242 -26.56 12.84 -6.93
N LEU A 243 -25.82 12.93 -5.81
CA LEU A 243 -24.74 11.99 -5.49
C LEU A 243 -25.26 10.60 -5.09
N LEU A 244 -26.35 10.54 -4.31
CA LEU A 244 -26.97 9.27 -3.92
C LEU A 244 -27.43 8.46 -5.14
N ASN A 245 -27.89 9.14 -6.20
CA ASN A 245 -28.38 8.52 -7.43
C ASN A 245 -27.31 8.39 -8.53
N ASP A 246 -26.07 8.85 -8.30
CA ASP A 246 -25.00 8.80 -9.29
C ASP A 246 -24.16 7.53 -9.09
N ASP A 247 -24.20 6.59 -10.04
CA ASP A 247 -23.44 5.33 -9.98
C ASP A 247 -21.91 5.52 -9.88
N MET A 248 -21.39 6.70 -10.26
CA MET A 248 -19.97 7.02 -10.15
C MET A 248 -19.55 7.51 -8.76
N TYR A 249 -20.50 7.91 -7.90
CA TYR A 249 -20.19 8.42 -6.56
C TYR A 249 -19.43 7.38 -5.72
N LEU A 250 -18.33 7.82 -5.11
CA LEU A 250 -17.37 6.97 -4.39
C LEU A 250 -17.63 6.84 -2.88
N GLY A 251 -18.57 7.61 -2.32
CA GLY A 251 -18.88 7.58 -0.89
C GLY A 251 -20.05 6.68 -0.51
N GLU A 252 -20.37 6.65 0.78
CA GLU A 252 -21.48 5.90 1.37
C GLU A 252 -22.83 6.36 0.80
N ARG A 253 -23.62 5.41 0.30
CA ARG A 253 -24.89 5.67 -0.41
C ARG A 253 -26.09 5.67 0.53
N HIS A 254 -25.99 6.42 1.61
CA HIS A 254 -27.10 6.68 2.52
C HIS A 254 -27.12 8.14 2.96
N LYS A 255 -28.28 8.57 3.49
CA LYS A 255 -28.41 9.91 4.08
C LYS A 255 -27.52 10.06 5.30
N ARG A 256 -27.13 11.29 5.62
CA ARG A 256 -26.28 11.58 6.78
C ARG A 256 -26.95 11.14 8.08
N ILE A 257 -26.18 10.48 8.94
CA ILE A 257 -26.54 10.32 10.36
C ILE A 257 -26.36 11.65 11.11
N ASP A 258 -27.04 11.80 12.24
CA ASP A 258 -27.04 13.04 13.04
C ASP A 258 -27.15 12.73 14.55
N GLY A 259 -27.08 13.77 15.39
CA GLY A 259 -27.16 13.67 16.84
C GLY A 259 -26.01 12.91 17.47
N GLU A 260 -26.27 12.21 18.58
CA GLU A 260 -25.24 11.47 19.33
C GLU A 260 -24.55 10.37 18.50
N GLU A 261 -25.24 9.79 17.51
CA GLU A 261 -24.64 8.78 16.65
C GLU A 261 -23.51 9.37 15.79
N TYR A 262 -23.72 10.58 15.25
CA TYR A 262 -22.72 11.34 14.50
C TYR A 262 -21.55 11.70 15.41
N TYR A 263 -21.82 12.27 16.60
CA TYR A 263 -20.74 12.67 17.51
C TYR A 263 -19.91 11.47 17.99
N ALA A 264 -20.52 10.30 18.20
CA ALA A 264 -19.81 9.08 18.54
C ALA A 264 -18.82 8.63 17.44
N VAL A 265 -19.14 8.86 16.16
CA VAL A 265 -18.21 8.59 15.04
C VAL A 265 -17.03 9.55 15.08
N VAL A 266 -17.30 10.85 15.30
CA VAL A 266 -16.23 11.85 15.38
C VAL A 266 -15.36 11.64 16.62
N ASP A 267 -15.93 11.25 17.76
CA ASP A 267 -15.19 10.89 18.97
C ASP A 267 -14.22 9.73 18.69
N GLU A 268 -14.71 8.65 18.06
CA GLU A 268 -13.87 7.51 17.69
C GLU A 268 -12.75 7.93 16.73
N PHE A 269 -13.03 8.82 15.77
CA PHE A 269 -12.02 9.36 14.86
C PHE A 269 -10.93 10.11 15.62
N VAL A 270 -11.32 11.04 16.50
CA VAL A 270 -10.38 11.83 17.31
C VAL A 270 -9.52 10.92 18.19
N ASP A 271 -10.14 9.93 18.84
CA ASP A 271 -9.44 8.95 19.67
C ASP A 271 -8.48 8.09 18.84
N ALA A 272 -8.90 7.65 17.66
CA ALA A 272 -8.07 6.83 16.78
C ALA A 272 -6.83 7.59 16.31
N VAL A 273 -6.98 8.82 15.79
CA VAL A 273 -5.83 9.60 15.30
C VAL A 273 -4.89 9.99 16.43
N ARG A 274 -5.41 10.35 17.62
CA ARG A 274 -4.57 10.69 18.78
C ARG A 274 -3.89 9.47 19.39
N SER A 275 -4.46 8.27 19.24
CA SER A 275 -3.79 7.04 19.68
C SER A 275 -2.51 6.74 18.90
N ARG A 276 -2.44 7.16 17.63
CA ARG A 276 -1.23 7.05 16.79
C ARG A 276 -0.36 8.30 16.84
N TRP A 277 -0.97 9.48 16.82
CA TRP A 277 -0.29 10.78 16.81
C TRP A 277 -0.83 11.69 17.92
N PRO A 278 -0.33 11.55 19.16
CA PRO A 278 -0.91 12.23 20.33
C PRO A 278 -0.90 13.76 20.28
N ASN A 279 0.06 14.34 19.53
CA ASN A 279 0.28 15.79 19.42
C ASN A 279 -0.18 16.35 18.07
N VAL A 280 -0.92 15.58 17.26
CA VAL A 280 -1.38 16.04 15.94
C VAL A 280 -2.34 17.20 16.09
N LEU A 281 -2.13 18.25 15.30
CA LEU A 281 -3.08 19.35 15.17
C LEU A 281 -4.25 18.90 14.28
N ILE A 282 -5.49 19.01 14.76
CA ILE A 282 -6.69 18.70 13.97
C ILE A 282 -7.39 20.01 13.58
N GLN A 283 -7.40 20.32 12.29
CA GLN A 283 -8.20 21.42 11.74
C GLN A 283 -9.51 20.86 11.16
N PHE A 284 -10.63 21.35 11.66
CA PHE A 284 -11.96 21.08 11.09
C PHE A 284 -12.27 22.07 9.96
N GLU A 285 -12.81 21.57 8.85
CA GLU A 285 -13.08 22.33 7.63
C GLU A 285 -14.41 21.92 6.96
N ASP A 286 -15.17 22.91 6.49
CA ASP A 286 -16.37 22.76 5.65
C ASP A 286 -17.47 21.86 6.27
N PHE A 287 -17.63 21.94 7.59
CA PHE A 287 -18.75 21.33 8.32
C PHE A 287 -19.99 22.25 8.29
N THR A 288 -21.19 21.66 8.30
CA THR A 288 -22.43 22.42 8.51
C THR A 288 -22.42 23.15 9.85
N ASN A 289 -23.18 24.25 9.96
CA ASN A 289 -23.19 25.08 11.17
C ASN A 289 -23.65 24.31 12.42
N ASP A 290 -24.58 23.37 12.23
CA ASP A 290 -25.16 22.57 13.30
C ASP A 290 -24.14 21.58 13.89
N HIS A 291 -23.07 21.26 13.15
CA HIS A 291 -21.96 20.43 13.65
C HIS A 291 -20.69 21.22 13.96
N ALA A 292 -20.34 22.24 13.17
CA ALA A 292 -19.09 22.97 13.30
C ALA A 292 -18.90 23.61 14.69
N PHE A 293 -19.93 24.27 15.23
CA PHE A 293 -19.85 24.88 16.57
C PHE A 293 -19.82 23.85 17.69
N PRO A 294 -20.73 22.85 17.75
CA PRO A 294 -20.65 21.82 18.78
C PRO A 294 -19.33 21.04 18.76
N LEU A 295 -18.80 20.70 17.59
CA LEU A 295 -17.50 20.02 17.47
C LEU A 295 -16.36 20.88 18.02
N LEU A 296 -16.32 22.17 17.66
CA LEU A 296 -15.32 23.08 18.19
C LEU A 296 -15.40 23.18 19.72
N GLU A 297 -16.60 23.35 20.27
CA GLU A 297 -16.79 23.46 21.73
C GLU A 297 -16.43 22.16 22.47
N ARG A 298 -16.78 21.01 21.89
CA ARG A 298 -16.48 19.69 22.44
C ARG A 298 -14.97 19.45 22.61
N TYR A 299 -14.18 19.86 21.62
CA TYR A 299 -12.77 19.47 21.53
C TYR A 299 -11.75 20.54 21.90
N ARG A 300 -12.03 21.84 21.71
CA ARG A 300 -11.02 22.93 21.79
C ARG A 300 -10.24 23.03 23.10
N ASN A 301 -10.80 22.53 24.20
CA ASN A 301 -10.18 22.57 25.53
C ASN A 301 -9.43 21.27 25.90
N GLN A 302 -9.53 20.23 25.08
CA GLN A 302 -9.06 18.87 25.37
C GLN A 302 -8.17 18.27 24.27
N VAL A 303 -8.29 18.81 23.06
CA VAL A 303 -7.63 18.39 21.83
C VAL A 303 -6.94 19.61 21.24
N LEU A 304 -5.75 19.40 20.65
CA LEU A 304 -5.10 20.44 19.85
C LEU A 304 -5.86 20.58 18.53
N CYS A 305 -6.88 21.43 18.52
CA CYS A 305 -7.72 21.63 17.34
C CYS A 305 -8.23 23.06 17.20
N PHE A 306 -8.67 23.40 15.99
CA PHE A 306 -9.43 24.60 15.70
C PHE A 306 -10.31 24.39 14.45
N ASN A 307 -11.22 25.32 14.18
CA ASN A 307 -12.02 25.32 12.96
C ASN A 307 -11.71 26.58 12.13
N ASP A 308 -11.27 26.42 10.88
CA ASP A 308 -10.85 27.54 10.03
C ASP A 308 -12.05 28.40 9.59
N ASP A 309 -13.20 27.80 9.31
CA ASP A 309 -14.40 28.53 8.89
C ASP A 309 -14.93 29.49 9.97
N ILE A 310 -14.72 29.16 11.23
CA ILE A 310 -15.11 29.97 12.39
C ILE A 310 -13.96 30.90 12.79
N GLN A 311 -12.82 30.33 13.19
CA GLN A 311 -11.73 31.07 13.83
C GLN A 311 -10.79 31.70 12.80
N GLY A 312 -10.48 31.00 11.70
CA GLY A 312 -9.64 31.50 10.62
C GLY A 312 -10.30 32.63 9.83
N THR A 313 -11.56 32.44 9.43
CA THR A 313 -12.38 33.49 8.79
C THR A 313 -12.52 34.71 9.69
N GLY A 314 -12.74 34.48 10.99
CA GLY A 314 -12.83 35.56 11.96
C GLY A 314 -11.54 36.36 12.10
N ALA A 315 -10.39 35.67 12.15
CA ALA A 315 -9.09 36.31 12.22
C ALA A 315 -8.74 37.11 10.96
N VAL A 316 -8.98 36.57 9.76
CA VAL A 316 -8.64 37.30 8.53
C VAL A 316 -9.54 38.53 8.36
N ALA A 317 -10.84 38.41 8.60
CA ALA A 317 -11.74 39.55 8.54
C ALA A 317 -11.37 40.61 9.59
N LEU A 318 -11.02 40.21 10.80
CA LEU A 318 -10.50 41.11 11.82
C LEU A 318 -9.21 41.81 11.36
N ALA A 319 -8.28 41.12 10.72
CA ALA A 319 -7.06 41.73 10.22
C ALA A 319 -7.36 42.86 9.21
N GLY A 320 -8.28 42.63 8.27
CA GLY A 320 -8.73 43.67 7.35
C GLY A 320 -9.41 44.84 8.06
N VAL A 321 -10.23 44.56 9.09
CA VAL A 321 -10.85 45.60 9.92
C VAL A 321 -9.80 46.42 10.66
N LEU A 322 -8.81 45.79 11.30
CA LEU A 322 -7.72 46.49 12.00
C LEU A 322 -6.89 47.35 11.03
N THR A 323 -6.60 46.83 9.83
CA THR A 323 -5.93 47.60 8.78
C THR A 323 -6.75 48.81 8.35
N ALA A 324 -8.06 48.65 8.14
CA ALA A 324 -8.95 49.75 7.78
C ALA A 324 -9.04 50.81 8.90
N MET A 325 -9.11 50.39 10.16
CA MET A 325 -9.08 51.29 11.32
C MET A 325 -7.77 52.08 11.40
N ARG A 326 -6.63 51.42 11.14
CA ARG A 326 -5.33 52.09 11.06
C ARG A 326 -5.29 53.11 9.93
N ALA A 327 -5.78 52.74 8.74
CA ALA A 327 -5.81 53.64 7.58
C ALA A 327 -6.72 54.86 7.79
N LYS A 328 -7.82 54.68 8.52
CA LYS A 328 -8.76 55.75 8.88
C LYS A 328 -8.34 56.55 10.12
N ASN A 329 -7.36 56.06 10.88
CA ASN A 329 -7.00 56.58 12.20
C ASN A 329 -8.22 56.68 13.15
N GLU A 330 -9.04 55.64 13.16
CA GLU A 330 -10.26 55.54 13.98
C GLU A 330 -10.15 54.38 14.99
N ALA A 331 -10.81 54.49 16.14
CA ALA A 331 -10.89 53.40 17.10
C ALA A 331 -11.96 52.38 16.69
N LEU A 332 -11.64 51.09 16.84
CA LEU A 332 -12.61 50.01 16.65
C LEU A 332 -13.78 50.14 17.62
N ALA A 333 -13.50 50.62 18.83
CA ALA A 333 -14.47 50.91 19.87
C ALA A 333 -15.47 52.02 19.52
N ASP A 334 -15.38 52.72 18.39
CA ASP A 334 -16.35 53.77 17.97
C ASP A 334 -17.25 53.32 16.82
N GLN A 335 -17.05 52.09 16.34
CA GLN A 335 -17.69 51.61 15.12
C GLN A 335 -19.09 51.06 15.37
N ARG A 336 -19.93 51.12 14.33
CA ARG A 336 -21.25 50.49 14.26
C ARG A 336 -21.23 49.49 13.11
N ILE A 337 -21.36 48.21 13.43
CA ILE A 337 -21.02 47.11 12.52
C ILE A 337 -22.28 46.34 12.17
N VAL A 338 -22.64 46.34 10.89
CA VAL A 338 -23.76 45.54 10.36
C VAL A 338 -23.20 44.31 9.64
N PHE A 339 -23.74 43.15 9.98
CA PHE A 339 -23.48 41.89 9.32
C PHE A 339 -24.69 41.49 8.49
N PHE A 340 -24.49 41.24 7.20
CA PHE A 340 -25.48 40.60 6.36
C PHE A 340 -25.14 39.11 6.23
N GLY A 341 -25.93 38.29 6.93
CA GLY A 341 -25.63 36.90 7.26
C GLY A 341 -25.47 36.72 8.77
N ALA A 342 -26.05 35.63 9.31
CA ALA A 342 -25.96 35.26 10.73
C ALA A 342 -25.67 33.75 10.90
N GLY A 343 -24.91 33.18 9.97
CA GLY A 343 -24.40 31.81 10.03
C GLY A 343 -23.10 31.71 10.85
N SER A 344 -22.43 30.55 10.77
CA SER A 344 -21.19 30.30 11.52
C SER A 344 -20.07 31.29 11.23
N ALA A 345 -19.79 31.54 9.95
CA ALA A 345 -18.76 32.49 9.55
C ALA A 345 -19.05 33.91 10.06
N ALA A 346 -20.30 34.37 9.96
CA ALA A 346 -20.71 35.69 10.46
C ALA A 346 -20.53 35.82 11.97
N VAL A 347 -20.97 34.82 12.74
CA VAL A 347 -20.81 34.81 14.20
C VAL A 347 -19.36 34.65 14.61
N GLY A 348 -18.58 33.80 13.94
CA GLY A 348 -17.13 33.64 14.19
C GLY A 348 -16.35 34.94 13.96
N VAL A 349 -16.67 35.67 12.88
CA VAL A 349 -16.10 37.00 12.62
C VAL A 349 -16.53 38.01 13.68
N ALA A 350 -17.82 38.05 14.03
CA ALA A 350 -18.32 38.95 15.05
C ALA A 350 -17.66 38.68 16.42
N ASP A 351 -17.54 37.41 16.83
CA ASP A 351 -16.88 37.03 18.08
C ASP A 351 -15.39 37.41 18.09
N CYS A 352 -14.67 37.26 16.96
CA CYS A 352 -13.28 37.71 16.84
C CYS A 352 -13.15 39.24 16.99
N ILE A 353 -14.04 40.02 16.36
CA ILE A 353 -14.03 41.48 16.49
C ILE A 353 -14.42 41.91 17.91
N VAL A 354 -15.38 41.22 18.55
CA VAL A 354 -15.71 41.43 19.97
C VAL A 354 -14.49 41.17 20.85
N ALA A 355 -13.77 40.07 20.65
CA ALA A 355 -12.57 39.76 21.41
C ALA A 355 -11.49 40.85 21.23
N ALA A 356 -11.33 41.38 20.02
CA ALA A 356 -10.45 42.51 19.75
C ALA A 356 -10.86 43.79 20.49
N MET A 357 -12.16 44.12 20.50
CA MET A 357 -12.70 45.26 21.26
C MET A 357 -12.49 45.10 22.76
N VAL A 358 -12.66 43.88 23.29
CA VAL A 358 -12.42 43.56 24.70
C VAL A 358 -10.95 43.73 25.05
N HIS A 359 -10.05 43.26 24.19
CA HIS A 359 -8.60 43.49 24.34
C HIS A 359 -8.23 44.99 24.31
N GLN A 360 -9.05 45.83 23.66
CA GLN A 360 -8.89 47.29 23.65
C GLN A 360 -9.58 47.98 24.85
N GLY A 361 -10.17 47.23 25.78
CA GLY A 361 -10.67 47.73 27.07
C GLY A 361 -12.20 47.79 27.21
N LEU A 362 -12.98 47.34 26.22
CA LEU A 362 -14.44 47.23 26.35
C LEU A 362 -14.85 45.99 27.15
N THR A 363 -16.02 46.04 27.78
CA THR A 363 -16.68 44.82 28.24
C THR A 363 -17.27 44.02 27.06
N VAL A 364 -17.53 42.74 27.28
CA VAL A 364 -18.14 41.87 26.25
C VAL A 364 -19.51 42.41 25.83
N GLU A 365 -20.29 42.91 26.78
CA GLU A 365 -21.62 43.48 26.55
C GLU A 365 -21.55 44.78 25.74
N GLU A 366 -20.62 45.67 26.07
CA GLU A 366 -20.40 46.91 25.31
C GLU A 366 -19.94 46.64 23.88
N ALA A 367 -19.03 45.67 23.70
CA ALA A 367 -18.57 45.25 22.40
C ALA A 367 -19.72 44.66 21.56
N ARG A 368 -20.48 43.70 22.10
CA ARG A 368 -21.63 43.08 21.40
C ARG A 368 -22.71 44.10 21.02
N ARG A 369 -22.90 45.16 21.81
CA ARG A 369 -23.81 46.27 21.49
C ARG A 369 -23.39 47.08 20.25
N ARG A 370 -22.22 46.84 19.65
CA ARG A 370 -21.80 47.46 18.39
C ARG A 370 -22.17 46.68 17.14
N PHE A 371 -22.81 45.51 17.30
CA PHE A 371 -23.13 44.61 16.19
C PHE A 371 -24.63 44.56 15.93
N TRP A 372 -24.99 44.49 14.65
CA TRP A 372 -26.35 44.23 14.16
C TRP A 372 -26.27 43.14 13.10
N LEU A 373 -26.80 41.95 13.40
CA LEU A 373 -26.81 40.82 12.48
C LEU A 373 -28.15 40.75 11.76
N VAL A 374 -28.12 40.57 10.44
CA VAL A 374 -29.29 40.46 9.58
C VAL A 374 -29.30 39.08 8.93
N ASP A 375 -30.40 38.34 9.06
CA ASP A 375 -30.60 37.05 8.38
C ASP A 375 -31.78 37.09 7.42
N SER A 376 -32.19 35.94 6.89
CA SER A 376 -33.32 35.84 5.95
C SER A 376 -34.65 36.32 6.51
N ARG A 377 -34.77 36.51 7.84
CA ARG A 377 -35.95 37.06 8.52
C ARG A 377 -35.76 38.53 8.94
N GLY A 378 -34.73 39.21 8.43
CA GLY A 378 -34.39 40.58 8.82
C GLY A 378 -33.46 40.66 10.03
N LEU A 379 -33.52 41.75 10.78
CA LEU A 379 -32.65 41.99 11.92
C LEU A 379 -32.84 40.94 13.02
N VAL A 380 -31.75 40.48 13.64
CA VAL A 380 -31.76 39.54 14.77
C VAL A 380 -32.06 40.32 16.07
N THR A 381 -33.33 40.29 16.51
CA THR A 381 -33.79 40.94 17.74
C THR A 381 -34.60 39.99 18.62
N SER A 382 -34.76 40.34 19.90
CA SER A 382 -35.57 39.59 20.87
C SER A 382 -37.06 39.82 20.69
N LYS A 383 -37.43 40.81 19.87
CA LYS A 383 -38.82 41.21 19.57
C LYS A 383 -39.35 40.59 18.28
N ARG A 384 -38.53 39.87 17.52
CA ARG A 384 -38.96 39.20 16.27
C ARG A 384 -39.58 37.84 16.56
N ASP A 385 -40.49 37.41 15.71
CA ASP A 385 -41.21 36.14 15.88
C ASP A 385 -40.32 34.91 15.64
N GLY A 386 -40.53 33.89 16.48
CA GLY A 386 -39.92 32.56 16.39
C GLY A 386 -38.61 32.39 17.15
N GLU A 387 -38.23 31.13 17.40
CA GLU A 387 -37.00 30.83 18.16
C GLU A 387 -35.73 31.25 17.39
N LEU A 388 -34.77 31.75 18.16
CA LEU A 388 -33.42 32.03 17.69
C LEU A 388 -32.54 30.81 17.91
N GLN A 389 -31.73 30.47 16.91
CA GLN A 389 -30.65 29.51 17.08
C GLN A 389 -29.68 30.03 18.16
N GLU A 390 -29.15 29.13 18.99
CA GLU A 390 -28.35 29.48 20.17
C GLU A 390 -27.18 30.42 19.85
N HIS A 391 -26.48 30.20 18.72
CA HIS A 391 -25.37 31.05 18.30
C HIS A 391 -25.78 32.50 17.97
N LYS A 392 -27.04 32.75 17.63
CA LYS A 392 -27.58 34.10 17.35
C LYS A 392 -27.99 34.84 18.63
N VAL A 393 -28.31 34.13 19.71
CA VAL A 393 -28.82 34.72 20.96
C VAL A 393 -27.82 35.72 21.54
N ARG A 394 -26.51 35.44 21.44
CA ARG A 394 -25.45 36.31 21.99
C ARG A 394 -25.33 37.69 21.30
N PHE A 395 -25.82 37.82 20.06
CA PHE A 395 -25.86 39.08 19.31
C PHE A 395 -27.27 39.62 19.16
N CYS A 396 -28.22 39.02 19.87
CA CYS A 396 -29.61 39.44 19.89
C CYS A 396 -29.75 40.82 20.54
N ARG A 397 -30.55 41.69 19.91
CA ARG A 397 -30.80 43.06 20.37
C ARG A 397 -32.24 43.25 20.80
N ASP A 398 -32.51 44.30 21.57
CA ASP A 398 -33.85 44.74 21.97
C ASP A 398 -34.46 45.78 21.01
N ASP A 399 -33.82 46.03 19.86
CA ASP A 399 -34.32 46.92 18.82
C ASP A 399 -35.65 46.44 18.21
N GLU A 400 -36.41 47.36 17.61
CA GLU A 400 -37.60 47.02 16.84
C GLU A 400 -37.24 46.13 15.62
N PRO A 401 -38.06 45.13 15.27
CA PRO A 401 -37.81 44.29 14.09
C PRO A 401 -37.74 45.14 12.81
N LEU A 402 -36.66 44.97 12.05
CA LEU A 402 -36.47 45.57 10.73
C LEU A 402 -36.39 44.44 9.69
N ASN A 403 -37.08 44.61 8.56
CA ASN A 403 -37.34 43.51 7.62
C ASN A 403 -36.35 43.47 6.45
N SER A 404 -35.63 44.56 6.19
CA SER A 404 -34.67 44.65 5.08
C SER A 404 -33.32 45.21 5.52
N LEU A 405 -32.26 44.85 4.77
CA LEU A 405 -30.93 45.42 5.00
C LEU A 405 -30.91 46.95 4.81
N LEU A 406 -31.69 47.48 3.86
CA LEU A 406 -31.81 48.92 3.64
C LEU A 406 -32.38 49.65 4.86
N GLU A 407 -33.46 49.14 5.45
CA GLU A 407 -34.03 49.69 6.69
C GLU A 407 -33.01 49.67 7.84
N VAL A 408 -32.26 48.57 7.98
CA VAL A 408 -31.20 48.45 8.98
C VAL A 408 -30.12 49.51 8.75
N VAL A 409 -29.67 49.73 7.51
CA VAL A 409 -28.66 50.74 7.19
C VAL A 409 -29.16 52.16 7.48
N GLN A 410 -30.43 52.47 7.15
CA GLN A 410 -31.05 53.77 7.41
C GLN A 410 -31.14 54.09 8.92
N VAL A 411 -31.50 53.09 9.74
CA VAL A 411 -31.68 53.25 11.19
C VAL A 411 -30.34 53.23 11.93
N VAL A 412 -29.50 52.22 11.66
CA VAL A 412 -28.23 51.99 12.38
C VAL A 412 -27.15 52.96 11.94
N LYS A 413 -27.19 53.42 10.67
CA LYS A 413 -26.15 54.22 10.03
C LYS A 413 -24.76 53.58 10.23
N PRO A 414 -24.55 52.35 9.76
CA PRO A 414 -23.31 51.62 10.04
C PRO A 414 -22.09 52.33 9.46
N THR A 415 -20.96 52.16 10.15
CA THR A 415 -19.63 52.55 9.63
C THR A 415 -18.93 51.38 8.94
N MET A 416 -19.39 50.15 9.23
CA MET A 416 -18.89 48.92 8.62
C MET A 416 -20.05 48.02 8.19
N LEU A 417 -19.95 47.45 6.99
CA LEU A 417 -20.90 46.48 6.44
C LEU A 417 -20.15 45.24 5.96
N LEU A 418 -20.40 44.10 6.62
CA LEU A 418 -19.75 42.82 6.30
C LEU A 418 -20.79 41.82 5.78
N GLY A 419 -20.54 41.27 4.59
CA GLY A 419 -21.39 40.30 3.91
C GLY A 419 -20.83 38.89 4.00
N LEU A 420 -21.59 37.99 4.63
CA LEU A 420 -21.25 36.59 4.88
C LEU A 420 -22.51 35.70 4.66
N SER A 421 -23.31 36.06 3.65
CA SER A 421 -24.67 35.52 3.43
C SER A 421 -24.75 34.44 2.35
N GLY A 422 -23.78 34.40 1.43
CA GLY A 422 -23.84 33.61 0.20
C GLY A 422 -24.90 34.12 -0.80
N GLN A 423 -25.43 35.33 -0.64
CA GLN A 423 -26.45 35.90 -1.52
C GLN A 423 -25.83 36.96 -2.45
N TYR A 424 -25.79 36.63 -3.74
CA TYR A 424 -25.29 37.55 -4.76
C TYR A 424 -26.15 38.80 -4.88
N GLY A 425 -25.51 39.96 -5.01
CA GLY A 425 -26.18 41.23 -5.29
C GLY A 425 -27.02 41.79 -4.13
N SER A 426 -26.82 41.28 -2.90
CA SER A 426 -27.54 41.77 -1.73
C SER A 426 -27.08 43.15 -1.26
N PHE A 427 -25.86 43.56 -1.62
CA PHE A 427 -25.39 44.94 -1.44
C PHE A 427 -25.79 45.73 -2.68
N THR A 428 -26.96 46.34 -2.63
CA THR A 428 -27.50 47.14 -3.74
C THR A 428 -26.95 48.56 -3.74
N GLU A 429 -27.02 49.24 -4.88
CA GLU A 429 -26.60 50.64 -5.02
C GLU A 429 -27.25 51.55 -3.97
N ASP A 430 -28.55 51.41 -3.73
CA ASP A 430 -29.28 52.21 -2.75
C ASP A 430 -28.75 52.02 -1.32
N ILE A 431 -28.43 50.78 -0.95
CA ILE A 431 -27.89 50.45 0.38
C ILE A 431 -26.51 51.09 0.57
N ILE A 432 -25.65 50.97 -0.44
CA ILE A 432 -24.26 51.43 -0.38
C ILE A 432 -24.21 52.97 -0.42
N LYS A 433 -25.04 53.61 -1.26
CA LYS A 433 -25.17 55.08 -1.28
C LYS A 433 -25.76 55.62 0.00
N GLU A 434 -26.76 54.96 0.58
CA GLU A 434 -27.31 55.36 1.89
C GLU A 434 -26.25 55.27 2.99
N MET A 435 -25.45 54.21 3.01
CA MET A 435 -24.33 54.08 3.95
C MET A 435 -23.29 55.19 3.75
N HIS A 436 -22.91 55.46 2.49
CA HIS A 436 -21.93 56.50 2.14
C HIS A 436 -22.40 57.92 2.50
N ALA A 437 -23.70 58.19 2.43
CA ALA A 437 -24.27 59.49 2.79
C ALA A 437 -24.01 59.91 4.24
N HIS A 438 -23.82 58.96 5.16
CA HIS A 438 -23.52 59.23 6.59
C HIS A 438 -22.13 58.76 7.03
N CYS A 439 -21.41 58.01 6.20
CA CYS A 439 -20.05 57.55 6.45
C CYS A 439 -19.18 57.80 5.19
N PRO A 440 -18.37 58.87 5.16
CA PRO A 440 -17.59 59.23 3.96
C PRO A 440 -16.64 58.14 3.48
N ALA A 441 -15.97 57.43 4.40
CA ALA A 441 -15.07 56.32 4.09
C ALA A 441 -15.58 55.02 4.73
N PRO A 442 -16.64 54.39 4.19
CA PRO A 442 -17.24 53.20 4.78
C PRO A 442 -16.33 51.98 4.60
N VAL A 443 -16.33 51.06 5.56
CA VAL A 443 -15.65 49.77 5.43
C VAL A 443 -16.67 48.75 4.92
N ILE A 444 -16.45 48.17 3.75
CA ILE A 444 -17.42 47.30 3.08
C ILE A 444 -16.76 46.00 2.63
N PHE A 445 -17.07 44.89 3.30
CA PHE A 445 -16.49 43.59 2.99
C PHE A 445 -17.54 42.67 2.37
N ALA A 446 -17.31 42.22 1.14
CA ALA A 446 -18.15 41.22 0.45
C ALA A 446 -17.46 39.85 0.48
N LEU A 447 -17.61 39.12 1.59
CA LEU A 447 -16.77 37.96 1.92
C LEU A 447 -17.35 36.63 1.43
N SER A 448 -18.53 36.62 0.82
CA SER A 448 -19.11 35.39 0.31
C SER A 448 -18.33 34.79 -0.86
N ASN A 449 -18.17 33.47 -0.83
CA ASN A 449 -17.47 32.66 -1.82
C ASN A 449 -18.41 31.68 -2.53
N PRO A 450 -18.12 31.27 -3.78
CA PRO A 450 -17.11 31.83 -4.70
C PRO A 450 -17.54 33.20 -5.28
N THR A 451 -16.78 33.78 -6.23
CA THR A 451 -17.04 35.10 -6.85
C THR A 451 -18.51 35.34 -7.25
N PRO A 452 -19.24 34.38 -7.85
CA PRO A 452 -20.66 34.55 -8.20
C PRO A 452 -21.62 34.66 -7.01
N LYS A 453 -21.13 34.50 -5.77
CA LYS A 453 -21.89 34.61 -4.52
C LYS A 453 -21.55 35.86 -3.72
N ALA A 454 -20.61 36.68 -4.19
CA ALA A 454 -20.23 37.93 -3.54
C ALA A 454 -21.43 38.90 -3.47
N GLU A 455 -21.58 39.57 -2.33
CA GLU A 455 -22.71 40.48 -2.09
C GLU A 455 -22.75 41.67 -3.07
N ALA A 456 -21.58 42.15 -3.49
CA ALA A 456 -21.38 43.11 -4.59
C ALA A 456 -19.95 42.95 -5.15
N THR A 457 -19.72 43.46 -6.37
CA THR A 457 -18.37 43.49 -6.94
C THR A 457 -17.58 44.71 -6.43
N PRO A 458 -16.23 44.65 -6.38
CA PRO A 458 -15.42 45.83 -6.05
C PRO A 458 -15.67 47.02 -6.97
N GLU A 459 -15.91 46.79 -8.26
CA GLU A 459 -16.22 47.86 -9.21
C GLU A 459 -17.50 48.60 -8.84
N GLN A 460 -18.54 47.87 -8.45
CA GLN A 460 -19.78 48.45 -7.95
C GLN A 460 -19.53 49.25 -6.67
N LEU A 461 -18.85 48.66 -5.69
CA LEU A 461 -18.59 49.30 -4.39
C LEU A 461 -17.80 50.60 -4.55
N TYR A 462 -16.70 50.59 -5.30
CA TYR A 462 -15.93 51.82 -5.54
C TYR A 462 -16.73 52.87 -6.32
N THR A 463 -17.55 52.46 -7.29
CA THR A 463 -18.38 53.38 -8.07
C THR A 463 -19.46 54.04 -7.20
N TRP A 464 -20.11 53.29 -6.31
CA TRP A 464 -21.21 53.78 -5.48
C TRP A 464 -20.76 54.61 -4.27
N THR A 465 -19.47 54.61 -3.97
CA THR A 465 -18.87 55.39 -2.86
C THR A 465 -17.79 56.36 -3.33
N ASP A 466 -17.79 56.74 -4.61
CA ASP A 466 -16.83 57.66 -5.22
C ASP A 466 -15.34 57.29 -4.97
N GLY A 467 -15.04 56.01 -4.80
CA GLY A 467 -13.69 55.49 -4.51
C GLY A 467 -13.24 55.62 -3.05
N GLU A 468 -14.08 56.10 -2.14
CA GLU A 468 -13.75 56.37 -0.74
C GLU A 468 -13.93 55.14 0.20
N ALA A 469 -14.60 54.09 -0.26
CA ALA A 469 -14.80 52.88 0.54
C ALA A 469 -13.52 52.04 0.68
N TRP A 470 -13.33 51.49 1.87
CA TRP A 470 -12.34 50.44 2.14
C TRP A 470 -12.96 49.08 1.87
N VAL A 471 -12.57 48.47 0.75
CA VAL A 471 -13.21 47.25 0.23
C VAL A 471 -12.32 46.03 0.43
N ALA A 472 -12.90 44.95 0.95
CA ALA A 472 -12.32 43.61 0.90
C ALA A 472 -13.33 42.60 0.35
N THR A 473 -12.81 41.52 -0.22
CA THR A 473 -13.62 40.44 -0.80
C THR A 473 -13.15 39.06 -0.33
N GLY A 474 -14.04 38.07 -0.33
CA GLY A 474 -13.66 36.69 0.00
C GLY A 474 -12.96 35.98 -1.16
N SER A 475 -13.45 36.24 -2.38
CA SER A 475 -12.94 35.69 -3.64
C SER A 475 -12.09 36.71 -4.40
N PRO A 476 -11.14 36.26 -5.25
CA PRO A 476 -10.30 37.19 -5.99
C PRO A 476 -11.09 37.95 -7.08
N PHE A 477 -10.80 39.24 -7.22
CA PHE A 477 -11.30 40.11 -8.30
C PHE A 477 -10.15 40.80 -9.02
N LYS A 478 -10.38 41.18 -10.28
CA LYS A 478 -9.41 41.96 -11.05
C LYS A 478 -9.28 43.37 -10.47
N PRO A 479 -8.11 44.03 -10.63
CA PRO A 479 -7.97 45.44 -10.31
C PRO A 479 -9.02 46.29 -11.06
N VAL A 480 -9.53 47.31 -10.38
CA VAL A 480 -10.57 48.22 -10.89
C VAL A 480 -9.93 49.59 -11.14
N SER A 481 -10.12 50.15 -12.33
CA SER A 481 -9.74 51.53 -12.62
C SER A 481 -10.94 52.44 -12.42
N TYR A 482 -10.85 53.38 -11.48
CA TYR A 482 -11.92 54.35 -11.19
C TYR A 482 -11.31 55.75 -11.02
N ASN A 483 -11.84 56.74 -11.77
CA ASN A 483 -11.34 58.13 -11.81
C ASN A 483 -9.82 58.26 -12.01
N GLY A 484 -9.23 57.40 -12.84
CA GLY A 484 -7.79 57.41 -13.13
C GLY A 484 -6.90 56.81 -12.05
N LYS A 485 -7.48 56.36 -10.92
CA LYS A 485 -6.78 55.60 -9.87
C LYS A 485 -7.08 54.11 -10.03
N MET A 486 -6.03 53.29 -9.94
CA MET A 486 -6.14 51.84 -9.94
C MET A 486 -6.33 51.35 -8.50
N TYR A 487 -7.41 50.63 -8.25
CA TYR A 487 -7.71 49.97 -6.99
C TYR A 487 -7.50 48.47 -7.14
N THR A 488 -6.71 47.89 -6.24
CA THR A 488 -6.56 46.43 -6.16
C THR A 488 -7.34 45.94 -4.93
N PRO A 489 -8.55 45.38 -5.09
CA PRO A 489 -9.33 44.94 -3.94
C PRO A 489 -8.61 43.81 -3.19
N GLY A 490 -8.45 43.98 -1.88
CA GLY A 490 -7.84 42.97 -1.04
C GLY A 490 -8.72 41.72 -0.93
N GLN A 491 -8.09 40.54 -0.94
CA GLN A 491 -8.78 39.28 -0.67
C GLN A 491 -8.59 38.87 0.80
N GLY A 492 -9.67 38.89 1.58
CA GLY A 492 -9.73 38.39 2.95
C GLY A 492 -9.77 36.87 2.98
N ASN A 493 -8.71 36.22 2.50
CA ASN A 493 -8.61 34.77 2.43
C ASN A 493 -7.93 34.19 3.68
N ASN A 494 -8.53 33.16 4.27
CA ASN A 494 -8.05 32.50 5.47
C ASN A 494 -6.60 31.98 5.34
N MET A 495 -6.08 31.79 4.12
CA MET A 495 -4.68 31.41 3.87
C MET A 495 -3.65 32.36 4.47
N TYR A 496 -4.02 33.59 4.82
CA TYR A 496 -3.12 34.50 5.55
C TYR A 496 -2.97 34.14 7.03
N ILE A 497 -3.86 33.33 7.61
CA ILE A 497 -3.93 33.04 9.04
C ILE A 497 -3.54 31.60 9.32
N PHE A 498 -4.32 30.62 8.81
CA PHE A 498 -4.18 29.24 9.24
C PHE A 498 -2.78 28.66 9.06
N PRO A 499 -2.00 28.98 8.00
CA PRO A 499 -0.67 28.41 7.85
C PRO A 499 0.27 28.85 8.99
N GLY A 500 0.25 30.14 9.35
CA GLY A 500 1.08 30.67 10.43
C GLY A 500 0.65 30.16 11.81
N VAL A 501 -0.65 30.06 12.06
CA VAL A 501 -1.19 29.53 13.32
C VAL A 501 -0.86 28.04 13.47
N GLY A 502 -1.04 27.23 12.42
CA GLY A 502 -0.68 25.81 12.48
C GLY A 502 0.83 25.60 12.61
N LEU A 503 1.66 26.39 11.93
CA LEU A 503 3.12 26.36 12.13
C LEU A 503 3.50 26.68 13.58
N ALA A 504 2.89 27.69 14.19
CA ALA A 504 3.12 28.00 15.60
C ALA A 504 2.74 26.84 16.53
N ALA A 505 1.56 26.26 16.31
CA ALA A 505 1.08 25.15 17.13
C ALA A 505 2.03 23.94 17.08
N ILE A 506 2.56 23.63 15.90
CA ILE A 506 3.50 22.53 15.67
C ILE A 506 4.86 22.84 16.29
N VAL A 507 5.45 24.00 15.97
CA VAL A 507 6.80 24.39 16.46
C VAL A 507 6.81 24.57 17.97
N GLY A 508 5.79 25.24 18.50
CA GLY A 508 5.64 25.49 19.94
C GLY A 508 5.11 24.31 20.74
N LYS A 509 4.69 23.22 20.06
CA LYS A 509 3.98 22.07 20.65
C LYS A 509 2.87 22.53 21.59
N PHE A 510 1.88 23.22 21.04
CA PHE A 510 0.80 23.79 21.85
C PHE A 510 -0.07 22.70 22.47
N LYS A 511 -0.60 22.97 23.67
CA LYS A 511 -1.64 22.10 24.28
C LYS A 511 -3.02 22.34 23.66
N THR A 512 -3.35 23.60 23.40
CA THR A 512 -4.64 24.09 22.89
C THR A 512 -4.42 25.37 22.08
N ILE A 513 -5.38 25.78 21.25
CA ILE A 513 -5.33 27.04 20.49
C ILE A 513 -6.47 27.95 20.94
N PRO A 514 -6.25 28.86 21.90
CA PRO A 514 -7.28 29.81 22.33
C PRO A 514 -7.52 30.91 21.30
N ASP A 515 -8.66 31.59 21.39
CA ASP A 515 -9.04 32.68 20.45
C ASP A 515 -8.07 33.88 20.49
N SER A 516 -7.33 34.06 21.59
CA SER A 516 -6.27 35.06 21.67
C SER A 516 -5.16 34.84 20.64
N MET A 517 -4.89 33.59 20.22
CA MET A 517 -3.91 33.30 19.17
C MET A 517 -4.39 33.79 17.80
N PHE A 518 -5.69 33.67 17.52
CA PHE A 518 -6.31 34.18 16.30
C PHE A 518 -6.36 35.71 16.26
N TYR A 519 -6.65 36.35 17.41
CA TYR A 519 -6.51 37.80 17.57
C TYR A 519 -5.07 38.25 17.28
N LEU A 520 -4.07 37.57 17.85
CA LEU A 520 -2.67 37.90 17.65
C LEU A 520 -2.23 37.70 16.19
N ALA A 521 -2.69 36.62 15.54
CA ALA A 521 -2.45 36.39 14.12
C ALA A 521 -3.06 37.51 13.27
N ALA A 522 -4.29 37.92 13.55
CA ALA A 522 -4.98 39.01 12.86
C ALA A 522 -4.25 40.35 13.03
N LYS A 523 -3.85 40.68 14.26
CA LYS A 523 -3.08 41.87 14.58
C LYS A 523 -1.75 41.87 13.83
N THR A 524 -0.99 40.77 13.90
CA THR A 524 0.30 40.62 13.23
C THR A 524 0.16 40.80 11.71
N LEU A 525 -0.88 40.21 11.11
CA LEU A 525 -1.16 40.38 9.68
C LEU A 525 -1.44 41.84 9.33
N SER A 526 -2.26 42.54 10.12
CA SER A 526 -2.56 43.96 9.90
C SER A 526 -1.31 44.84 10.00
N GLU A 527 -0.41 44.55 10.94
CA GLU A 527 0.87 45.26 11.12
C GLU A 527 1.83 45.05 9.94
N LYS A 528 1.69 43.95 9.18
CA LYS A 528 2.52 43.64 8.01
C LYS A 528 2.04 44.27 6.70
N VAL A 529 0.86 44.88 6.69
CA VAL A 529 0.40 45.74 5.58
C VAL A 529 1.26 47.00 5.59
N THR A 530 1.92 47.30 4.49
CA THR A 530 2.80 48.48 4.37
C THR A 530 2.01 49.74 4.01
N GLU A 531 2.60 50.92 4.17
CA GLU A 531 2.00 52.18 3.70
C GLU A 531 1.82 52.20 2.17
N GLU A 532 2.69 51.51 1.43
CA GLU A 532 2.56 51.34 -0.02
C GLU A 532 1.34 50.47 -0.37
N ASP A 533 1.14 49.37 0.36
CA ASP A 533 -0.06 48.52 0.21
C ASP A 533 -1.33 49.36 0.47
N LEU A 534 -1.37 50.12 1.58
CA LEU A 534 -2.50 51.00 1.91
C LEU A 534 -2.76 52.08 0.85
N ALA A 535 -1.70 52.72 0.34
CA ALA A 535 -1.81 53.74 -0.70
C ALA A 535 -2.43 53.18 -2.01
N SER A 536 -2.19 51.89 -2.29
CA SER A 536 -2.80 51.15 -3.41
C SER A 536 -4.22 50.63 -3.14
N GLY A 537 -4.75 50.87 -1.93
CA GLY A 537 -6.08 50.42 -1.48
C GLY A 537 -6.12 49.00 -0.92
N LEU A 538 -4.97 48.36 -0.68
CA LEU A 538 -4.92 47.00 -0.14
C LEU A 538 -5.09 47.00 1.39
N LEU A 539 -6.07 46.22 1.86
CA LEU A 539 -6.27 45.95 3.29
C LEU A 539 -5.49 44.73 3.81
N TYR A 540 -4.85 44.00 2.90
CA TYR A 540 -4.06 42.81 3.19
C TYR A 540 -2.72 42.89 2.45
N PRO A 541 -1.64 42.29 2.97
CA PRO A 541 -0.36 42.31 2.29
C PRO A 541 -0.41 41.51 0.99
N GLN A 542 0.52 41.78 0.07
CA GLN A 542 0.60 41.03 -1.19
C GLN A 542 0.89 39.54 -0.96
N ILE A 543 0.19 38.67 -1.71
CA ILE A 543 0.29 37.20 -1.60
C ILE A 543 1.71 36.66 -1.83
N LYS A 544 2.55 37.36 -2.59
CA LYS A 544 3.95 36.96 -2.82
C LYS A 544 4.76 36.88 -1.52
N ARG A 545 4.32 37.57 -0.46
CA ARG A 545 4.95 37.56 0.86
C ARG A 545 4.37 36.50 1.80
N ILE A 546 3.48 35.61 1.34
CA ILE A 546 2.71 34.72 2.22
C ILE A 546 3.57 33.84 3.16
N ARG A 547 4.76 33.40 2.72
CA ARG A 547 5.70 32.68 3.60
C ARG A 547 6.31 33.54 4.69
N GLU A 548 6.68 34.77 4.35
CA GLU A 548 7.17 35.77 5.33
C GLU A 548 6.07 36.11 6.35
N LEU A 549 4.81 36.22 5.89
CA LEU A 549 3.66 36.51 6.76
C LEU A 549 3.36 35.34 7.70
N SER A 550 3.33 34.12 7.18
CA SER A 550 3.11 32.91 7.98
C SER A 550 4.22 32.73 9.02
N TYR A 551 5.47 33.00 8.65
CA TYR A 551 6.60 33.05 9.57
C TYR A 551 6.40 34.09 10.69
N ALA A 552 6.01 35.32 10.35
CA ALA A 552 5.82 36.38 11.33
C ALA A 552 4.70 36.07 12.33
N ILE A 553 3.58 35.54 11.82
CA ILE A 553 2.46 35.06 12.65
C ILE A 553 2.95 33.93 13.56
N ALA A 554 3.69 32.97 13.03
CA ALA A 554 4.17 31.84 13.80
C ALA A 554 5.08 32.29 14.96
N VAL A 555 6.03 33.18 14.71
CA VAL A 555 6.91 33.75 15.75
C VAL A 555 6.09 34.47 16.83
N ALA A 556 5.12 35.31 16.43
CA ALA A 556 4.27 36.02 17.37
C ALA A 556 3.46 35.05 18.27
N CYS A 557 2.80 34.07 17.65
CA CYS A 557 2.00 33.08 18.37
C CYS A 557 2.84 32.18 19.29
N VAL A 558 4.02 31.70 18.86
CA VAL A 558 4.88 30.88 19.73
C VAL A 558 5.40 31.69 20.92
N LYS A 559 5.73 32.97 20.71
CA LYS A 559 6.13 33.87 21.79
C LYS A 559 5.02 34.02 22.84
N GLU A 560 3.81 34.34 22.40
CA GLU A 560 2.65 34.48 23.28
C GLU A 560 2.34 33.16 24.01
N ALA A 561 2.41 32.03 23.31
CA ALA A 561 2.16 30.73 23.91
C ALA A 561 3.22 30.34 24.95
N LEU A 562 4.48 30.79 24.80
CA LEU A 562 5.52 30.66 25.83
C LEU A 562 5.18 31.53 27.05
N ASP A 563 4.76 32.78 26.84
CA ASP A 563 4.43 33.72 27.91
C ASP A 563 3.20 33.26 28.71
N CYS A 564 2.21 32.65 28.05
CA CYS A 564 1.00 32.11 28.68
C CYS A 564 1.12 30.65 29.17
N GLY A 565 2.25 29.97 28.97
CA GLY A 565 2.45 28.56 29.37
C GLY A 565 1.64 27.53 28.56
N ILE A 566 1.20 27.89 27.36
CA ILE A 566 0.50 27.02 26.39
C ILE A 566 1.49 26.16 25.61
N ALA A 567 2.64 26.72 25.24
CA ALA A 567 3.71 26.03 24.54
C ALA A 567 4.37 24.98 25.45
N GLN A 568 4.66 23.79 24.91
CA GLN A 568 5.32 22.70 25.64
C GLN A 568 6.84 22.64 25.42
N ILE A 569 7.39 23.58 24.65
CA ILE A 569 8.84 23.71 24.46
C ILE A 569 9.46 24.59 25.53
N SER A 570 10.77 24.41 25.79
CA SER A 570 11.54 25.38 26.57
C SER A 570 11.74 26.66 25.75
N ARG A 571 11.81 27.81 26.40
CA ARG A 571 12.06 29.09 25.72
C ARG A 571 13.42 29.01 24.98
N PRO A 572 13.45 29.12 23.64
CA PRO A 572 14.70 29.05 22.88
C PRO A 572 15.48 30.36 23.02
N ASP A 573 16.80 30.28 22.83
CA ASP A 573 17.68 31.46 22.78
C ASP A 573 17.33 32.35 21.57
N ASP A 574 17.03 31.71 20.43
CA ASP A 574 16.59 32.37 19.20
C ASP A 574 15.28 31.74 18.69
N LEU A 575 14.16 32.37 19.04
CA LEU A 575 12.84 31.93 18.61
C LEU A 575 12.64 32.11 17.09
N GLU A 576 13.21 33.17 16.53
CA GLU A 576 13.09 33.46 15.11
C GLU A 576 13.77 32.37 14.28
N GLN A 577 15.01 32.01 14.65
CA GLN A 577 15.74 30.94 13.98
C GLN A 577 15.05 29.59 14.15
N LEU A 578 14.51 29.27 15.34
CA LEU A 578 13.75 28.03 15.57
C LEU A 578 12.59 27.88 14.58
N VAL A 579 11.80 28.95 14.39
CA VAL A 579 10.67 28.91 13.45
C VAL A 579 11.19 28.80 12.01
N ARG A 580 12.25 29.53 11.63
CA ARG A 580 12.83 29.43 10.28
C ARG A 580 13.32 28.03 9.96
N ASP A 581 14.01 27.39 10.89
CA ASP A 581 14.57 26.04 10.72
C ASP A 581 13.48 24.97 10.60
N ALA A 582 12.31 25.21 11.19
CA ALA A 582 11.15 24.33 11.06
C ALA A 582 10.45 24.45 9.70
N MET A 583 10.65 25.55 8.95
CA MET A 583 9.99 25.77 7.65
C MET A 583 10.69 25.00 6.52
N TRP A 584 10.07 23.89 6.11
CA TRP A 584 10.47 23.07 4.97
C TRP A 584 10.48 23.85 3.66
N GLN A 585 11.62 23.82 2.98
CA GLN A 585 11.87 24.35 1.63
C GLN A 585 11.75 23.24 0.55
N PRO A 586 11.15 23.54 -0.62
CA PRO A 586 11.05 22.59 -1.73
C PRO A 586 12.35 22.50 -2.52
N GLN A 587 13.33 21.85 -1.89
CA GLN A 587 14.62 21.52 -2.47
C GLN A 587 14.82 20.02 -2.37
N TYR A 588 15.39 19.42 -3.42
CA TYR A 588 15.70 18.00 -3.38
C TYR A 588 16.74 17.71 -2.31
N SER A 589 16.32 16.93 -1.33
CA SER A 589 17.19 16.37 -0.30
C SER A 589 17.98 15.21 -0.90
N ARG A 590 19.27 15.06 -0.56
CA ARG A 590 20.04 13.88 -1.02
C ARG A 590 19.35 12.62 -0.49
N VAL A 591 19.13 11.64 -1.35
CA VAL A 591 18.49 10.37 -0.95
C VAL A 591 19.57 9.30 -0.91
N GLU A 592 19.72 8.66 0.25
CA GLU A 592 20.69 7.59 0.46
C GLU A 592 19.97 6.33 0.91
N LEU A 593 20.48 5.17 0.51
CA LEU A 593 19.89 3.91 0.93
C LEU A 593 20.35 3.57 2.36
N ASP A 594 19.44 3.09 3.21
CA ASP A 594 19.84 2.67 4.56
C ASP A 594 20.93 1.60 4.51
N ALA A 595 21.93 1.73 5.37
CA ALA A 595 23.05 0.80 5.45
C ALA A 595 22.59 -0.63 5.75
N SER A 596 21.44 -0.85 6.39
CA SER A 596 20.86 -2.18 6.58
C SER A 596 20.39 -2.79 5.26
N VAL A 597 19.94 -1.97 4.30
CA VAL A 597 19.57 -2.42 2.96
C VAL A 597 20.84 -2.66 2.13
N LEU A 598 21.89 -1.85 2.33
CA LEU A 598 23.21 -2.06 1.73
C LEU A 598 23.95 -3.28 2.29
N ALA A 599 23.78 -3.63 3.58
CA ALA A 599 24.37 -4.81 4.20
C ALA A 599 23.73 -6.12 3.69
N TYR A 600 22.52 -6.03 3.13
CA TYR A 600 21.83 -7.11 2.43
C TYR A 600 22.16 -7.17 0.93
N SER A 601 22.81 -6.15 0.36
CA SER A 601 23.39 -6.18 -0.99
C SER A 601 24.90 -6.29 -0.89
N GLY A 602 25.45 -7.50 -0.95
CA GLY A 602 26.89 -7.77 -0.80
C GLY A 602 27.80 -6.71 -1.45
N ARG A 603 28.53 -5.99 -0.59
CA ARG A 603 29.68 -5.10 -0.86
C ARG A 603 29.54 -4.18 -2.08
N ALA A 604 29.08 -2.96 -1.83
CA ALA A 604 29.53 -1.80 -2.61
C ALA A 604 31.07 -1.72 -2.50
N SER A 605 31.76 -1.91 -3.61
CA SER A 605 33.19 -1.63 -3.74
C SER A 605 33.45 -0.18 -3.37
N ALA A 606 34.37 0.05 -2.43
CA ALA A 606 34.80 1.39 -2.02
C ALA A 606 35.23 2.24 -3.23
N PRO A 607 35.01 3.57 -3.21
CA PRO A 607 35.32 4.44 -4.33
C PRO A 607 36.82 4.43 -4.63
N ARG A 608 37.19 4.19 -5.90
CA ARG A 608 38.56 4.30 -6.41
C ARG A 608 39.09 5.72 -6.13
N LYS A 609 39.97 5.87 -5.13
CA LYS A 609 40.80 7.07 -5.01
C LYS A 609 41.87 7.04 -6.10
N ALA A 610 41.94 8.13 -6.86
CA ALA A 610 42.97 8.39 -7.84
C ALA A 610 44.36 8.53 -7.20
N GLY A 611 45.35 7.85 -7.77
CA GLY A 611 46.77 8.22 -7.79
C GLY A 611 47.56 8.14 -6.48
N SER A 612 48.37 7.08 -6.32
CA SER A 612 49.80 7.24 -6.01
C SER A 612 50.56 5.92 -6.18
N SER A 613 51.86 6.08 -6.38
CA SER A 613 52.85 5.19 -6.98
C SER A 613 53.17 3.89 -6.24
N LYS A 614 53.55 2.89 -7.06
CA LYS A 614 54.29 1.65 -6.76
C LYS A 614 55.14 1.68 -5.49
N GLN A 615 55.02 0.64 -4.65
CA GLN A 615 56.17 0.01 -4.01
C GLN A 615 55.92 -1.49 -3.78
N THR A 616 56.75 -2.29 -4.42
CA THR A 616 56.89 -3.74 -4.32
C THR A 616 57.47 -4.11 -2.96
N LEU A 617 56.88 -5.07 -2.24
CA LEU A 617 57.56 -5.77 -1.15
C LEU A 617 57.14 -7.24 -1.13
N ALA A 618 58.15 -8.09 -1.30
CA ALA A 618 58.08 -9.53 -1.42
C ALA A 618 57.67 -10.20 -0.10
N VAL A 619 56.81 -11.22 -0.20
CA VAL A 619 56.54 -12.18 0.88
C VAL A 619 57.54 -13.33 0.76
N SER A 620 58.25 -13.61 1.85
CA SER A 620 59.06 -14.83 1.98
C SER A 620 58.24 -15.92 2.69
N SER A 621 58.44 -17.13 2.20
CA SER A 621 57.79 -18.38 2.59
C SER A 621 58.29 -18.93 3.93
N SER A 622 57.40 -19.55 4.70
CA SER A 622 57.76 -20.76 5.47
C SER A 622 56.55 -21.67 5.72
N GLU A 623 56.83 -22.93 5.46
CA GLU A 623 56.11 -24.21 5.53
C GLU A 623 55.08 -24.44 6.67
N SER A 624 54.01 -25.18 6.40
CA SER A 624 53.90 -26.59 6.86
C SER A 624 52.59 -27.32 6.46
N LYS A 625 52.80 -28.42 5.73
CA LYS A 625 52.19 -29.77 5.74
C LYS A 625 50.67 -30.00 5.95
N SER A 626 50.15 -30.81 5.02
CA SER A 626 48.82 -31.41 4.88
C SER A 626 48.51 -32.55 5.86
N PHE A 627 47.21 -32.84 6.05
CA PHE A 627 46.67 -34.18 6.31
C PHE A 627 45.30 -34.34 5.63
N SER A 628 45.10 -35.48 4.94
CA SER A 628 43.82 -35.92 4.39
C SER A 628 43.10 -36.85 5.38
N PHE A 629 41.78 -36.96 5.23
CA PHE A 629 41.03 -38.15 5.65
C PHE A 629 39.98 -38.46 4.58
N SER A 630 40.25 -39.52 3.82
CA SER A 630 39.28 -40.27 3.03
C SER A 630 38.52 -41.25 3.93
N ASP A 631 37.33 -41.61 3.47
CA ASP A 631 36.52 -42.79 3.83
C ASP A 631 35.72 -42.71 5.15
N ILE A 632 34.44 -42.34 5.03
CA ILE A 632 33.27 -42.93 5.73
C ILE A 632 32.00 -42.59 4.93
N GLU A 633 31.31 -43.65 4.48
CA GLU A 633 29.99 -43.63 3.85
C GLU A 633 28.95 -42.96 4.76
N ARG A 634 28.22 -41.97 4.23
CA ARG A 634 27.06 -41.35 4.89
C ARG A 634 25.79 -41.78 4.16
N GLY A 635 24.88 -42.42 4.90
CA GLY A 635 23.55 -42.81 4.43
C GLY A 635 22.61 -41.62 4.26
N PRO A 636 21.47 -41.80 3.57
CA PRO A 636 20.60 -40.71 3.15
C PRO A 636 19.74 -40.17 4.30
N SER A 637 19.52 -38.85 4.30
CA SER A 637 18.46 -38.16 5.03
C SER A 637 17.53 -37.49 4.01
N ILE A 638 16.22 -37.71 4.14
CA ILE A 638 15.20 -37.24 3.19
C ILE A 638 14.52 -35.99 3.78
N LEU A 639 14.45 -34.91 3.00
CA LEU A 639 13.65 -33.71 3.32
C LEU A 639 12.59 -33.54 2.22
N ILE A 640 11.32 -33.78 2.57
CA ILE A 640 10.16 -33.56 1.69
C ILE A 640 9.57 -32.20 2.07
N MET A 641 9.45 -31.28 1.10
CA MET A 641 8.68 -30.05 1.30
C MET A 641 7.77 -29.78 0.10
N TYR A 642 6.54 -29.37 0.45
CA TYR A 642 5.34 -29.22 -0.37
C TYR A 642 5.20 -27.79 -0.91
N ASP A 643 4.51 -27.61 -2.04
CA ASP A 643 4.23 -26.30 -2.64
C ASP A 643 2.98 -25.68 -2.01
N GLY A 644 3.14 -25.16 -0.80
CA GLY A 644 2.13 -24.51 0.02
C GLY A 644 2.69 -24.27 1.43
N PRO A 645 2.34 -23.18 2.12
CA PRO A 645 3.00 -22.83 3.37
C PRO A 645 2.43 -23.69 4.51
N ALA A 646 3.30 -24.52 5.07
CA ALA A 646 3.18 -25.02 6.42
C ALA A 646 4.57 -24.98 7.07
N CYS A 647 4.60 -24.72 8.39
CA CYS A 647 5.81 -24.75 9.21
C CYS A 647 6.61 -26.06 9.02
N PRO A 648 7.96 -26.02 9.02
CA PRO A 648 8.77 -27.23 8.99
C PRO A 648 8.64 -27.99 10.31
N VAL A 649 8.32 -29.29 10.23
CA VAL A 649 8.46 -30.24 11.36
C VAL A 649 9.76 -31.02 11.14
N VAL A 650 10.68 -30.94 12.10
CA VAL A 650 11.95 -31.70 12.09
C VAL A 650 11.78 -32.93 12.98
N ILE A 651 12.03 -34.13 12.43
CA ILE A 651 12.20 -35.36 13.22
C ILE A 651 13.69 -35.72 13.20
N ASP A 652 14.35 -35.61 14.35
CA ASP A 652 15.74 -36.01 14.56
C ASP A 652 15.81 -37.52 14.88
N CYS A 653 16.31 -38.32 13.94
CA CYS A 653 16.73 -39.70 14.20
C CYS A 653 18.21 -39.70 14.58
N GLY A 654 18.50 -39.31 15.82
CA GLY A 654 19.86 -39.23 16.34
C GLY A 654 20.58 -40.59 16.28
N SER A 655 21.76 -40.62 15.67
CA SER A 655 22.77 -41.63 16.00
C SER A 655 23.72 -41.04 17.05
N SER A 656 23.64 -41.62 18.25
CA SER A 656 24.45 -41.28 19.41
C SER A 656 25.95 -41.48 19.14
N ARG A 657 26.79 -40.49 19.47
CA ARG A 657 28.05 -40.74 20.21
C ARG A 657 28.67 -39.45 20.73
N THR A 658 28.53 -39.28 22.04
CA THR A 658 29.30 -38.39 22.91
C THR A 658 30.79 -38.76 22.87
N ARG A 659 31.69 -37.77 22.88
CA ARG A 659 33.01 -37.92 23.48
C ARG A 659 33.40 -36.66 24.25
N ALA A 660 33.27 -36.77 25.58
CA ALA A 660 33.99 -35.94 26.53
C ALA A 660 35.48 -36.31 26.50
N GLY A 661 36.35 -35.30 26.45
CA GLY A 661 37.80 -35.42 26.61
C GLY A 661 38.28 -34.34 27.57
N LEU A 662 38.94 -34.77 28.63
CA LEU A 662 39.38 -34.03 29.81
C LEU A 662 40.27 -32.81 29.51
N ALA A 663 40.05 -31.72 30.27
CA ALA A 663 41.11 -30.80 30.67
C ALA A 663 41.28 -30.89 32.19
N VAL A 664 42.45 -31.37 32.63
CA VAL A 664 42.88 -31.40 34.02
C VAL A 664 43.54 -30.07 34.35
N THR A 665 42.95 -29.26 35.22
CA THR A 665 43.69 -28.35 36.10
C THR A 665 43.00 -28.33 37.46
N GLY A 666 43.79 -28.54 38.52
CA GLY A 666 43.31 -29.02 39.81
C GLY A 666 43.05 -27.96 40.89
N ARG A 667 42.70 -28.54 42.06
CA ARG A 667 42.61 -27.99 43.43
C ARG A 667 41.23 -27.55 43.96
N HIS A 668 40.70 -28.47 44.77
CA HIS A 668 40.10 -28.33 46.12
C HIS A 668 38.61 -27.96 46.35
N ILE A 669 37.92 -28.99 46.86
CA ILE A 669 37.07 -29.06 48.09
C ILE A 669 35.67 -28.39 48.08
N ARG A 670 34.65 -29.22 47.79
CA ARG A 670 33.62 -29.83 48.68
C ARG A 670 32.64 -28.95 49.50
N PRO A 671 31.47 -29.50 49.93
CA PRO A 671 30.15 -29.16 49.38
C PRO A 671 29.15 -28.63 50.43
N THR A 672 28.09 -27.94 50.00
CA THR A 672 26.84 -27.91 50.78
C THR A 672 25.62 -27.72 49.88
N VAL A 673 24.62 -28.52 50.21
CA VAL A 673 23.32 -28.73 49.57
C VAL A 673 22.33 -27.66 50.05
N GLU A 674 21.48 -27.16 49.15
CA GLU A 674 20.02 -27.13 49.36
C GLU A 674 19.30 -26.87 48.02
N ILE A 675 18.42 -27.81 47.67
CA ILE A 675 17.49 -27.78 46.55
C ILE A 675 16.18 -27.22 47.11
N PRO A 676 15.51 -26.28 46.43
CA PRO A 676 14.11 -26.55 46.12
C PRO A 676 13.69 -26.13 44.70
N SER A 677 13.05 -27.09 44.03
CA SER A 677 11.95 -26.90 43.08
C SER A 677 12.18 -26.02 41.85
N SER A 678 12.74 -26.60 40.78
CA SER A 678 12.31 -26.45 39.38
C SER A 678 13.36 -27.10 38.48
N GLU A 679 12.95 -27.57 37.30
CA GLU A 679 13.84 -28.05 36.23
C GLU A 679 14.44 -29.47 36.39
N GLY A 680 13.55 -30.46 36.40
CA GLY A 680 13.85 -31.69 35.66
C GLY A 680 13.66 -31.41 34.16
N LEU A 681 14.75 -31.42 33.39
CA LEU A 681 14.73 -31.43 31.93
C LEU A 681 13.91 -32.65 31.44
N ARG A 682 12.63 -32.40 31.18
CA ARG A 682 11.89 -33.11 30.13
C ARG A 682 12.17 -32.34 28.85
N CYS A 683 12.65 -33.03 27.82
CA CYS A 683 12.63 -32.49 26.47
C CYS A 683 11.15 -32.39 26.07
N ALA A 684 10.55 -31.22 26.31
CA ALA A 684 9.22 -30.91 25.83
C ALA A 684 9.34 -30.49 24.37
N VAL A 685 8.88 -31.35 23.47
CA VAL A 685 8.56 -30.95 22.11
C VAL A 685 7.29 -30.09 22.22
N HIS A 686 7.43 -28.77 22.10
CA HIS A 686 6.27 -27.90 21.93
C HIS A 686 5.78 -28.06 20.48
N ILE A 687 4.74 -28.85 20.30
CA ILE A 687 3.92 -28.84 19.08
C ILE A 687 2.88 -27.75 19.30
N ASP A 688 2.84 -26.76 18.41
CA ASP A 688 1.81 -25.72 18.44
C ASP A 688 0.48 -26.32 17.94
N ALA A 689 -0.31 -26.83 18.88
CA ALA A 689 -1.64 -27.37 18.65
C ALA A 689 -2.67 -26.25 18.71
N TYR A 690 -2.85 -25.50 17.61
CA TYR A 690 -4.03 -24.64 17.45
C TYR A 690 -4.62 -24.59 16.03
N CYS A 691 -4.23 -25.49 15.13
CA CYS A 691 -4.79 -25.55 13.75
C CYS A 691 -5.33 -26.93 13.34
N ILE A 692 -5.69 -27.79 14.30
CA ILE A 692 -6.38 -29.06 14.03
C ILE A 692 -7.62 -29.15 14.93
N LEU A 693 -8.57 -28.23 14.78
CA LEU A 693 -9.92 -28.38 15.32
C LEU A 693 -10.85 -27.54 14.44
N GLN A 694 -11.46 -28.19 13.44
CA GLN A 694 -12.81 -27.93 12.89
C GLN A 694 -12.95 -28.61 11.51
N ARG A 695 -12.96 -29.94 11.51
CA ARG A 695 -13.75 -30.73 10.56
C ARG A 695 -14.30 -31.93 11.32
N THR A 696 -15.59 -31.89 11.62
CA THR A 696 -16.54 -32.96 11.22
C THR A 696 -17.86 -32.74 11.94
N ASN A 697 -18.93 -32.75 11.15
CA ASN A 697 -20.30 -32.82 11.63
C ASN A 697 -21.01 -33.92 10.83
N VAL A 698 -20.88 -35.19 11.24
CA VAL A 698 -21.76 -36.28 10.80
C VAL A 698 -22.06 -37.21 12.00
N PRO A 699 -23.34 -37.55 12.27
CA PRO A 699 -23.77 -38.28 13.45
C PRO A 699 -23.80 -39.82 13.25
N PRO A 700 -23.94 -40.61 14.34
CA PRO A 700 -23.63 -42.04 14.34
C PRO A 700 -24.87 -42.91 14.05
N ARG A 701 -24.68 -44.06 13.37
CA ARG A 701 -25.26 -45.37 13.79
C ARG A 701 -24.95 -46.56 12.85
N ASN A 702 -24.70 -47.68 13.53
CA ASN A 702 -24.97 -49.10 13.20
C ASN A 702 -24.10 -49.77 12.13
N CYS A 703 -23.13 -50.62 12.46
CA CYS A 703 -23.20 -51.96 13.07
C CYS A 703 -23.23 -53.12 12.04
N TRP A 704 -22.11 -53.87 12.04
CA TRP A 704 -21.95 -55.32 11.84
C TRP A 704 -22.28 -55.95 10.47
N SER A 705 -21.22 -56.37 9.77
CA SER A 705 -21.11 -57.74 9.23
C SER A 705 -19.66 -58.04 8.81
N ASP A 706 -19.15 -59.15 9.36
CA ASP A 706 -18.10 -60.02 8.81
C ASP A 706 -16.63 -59.57 8.93
N LEU A 707 -16.00 -59.92 10.06
CA LEU A 707 -15.13 -61.11 10.07
C LEU A 707 -14.81 -61.53 11.51
N ASP A 708 -15.45 -62.63 11.91
CA ASP A 708 -15.10 -63.46 13.06
C ASP A 708 -13.67 -64.01 12.95
N GLY A 709 -12.97 -64.08 14.08
CA GLY A 709 -11.72 -64.83 14.17
C GLY A 709 -10.94 -64.60 15.46
N PHE A 710 -11.29 -65.36 16.51
CA PHE A 710 -10.53 -65.64 17.74
C PHE A 710 -10.69 -64.71 18.96
N LEU A 711 -11.67 -65.10 19.79
CA LEU A 711 -11.75 -64.88 21.24
C LEU A 711 -10.88 -65.90 22.00
N ASP A 712 -10.24 -65.43 23.08
CA ASP A 712 -10.11 -66.03 24.44
C ASP A 712 -8.80 -65.55 25.10
N ALA A 713 -8.67 -65.23 26.39
CA ALA A 713 -9.57 -65.05 27.53
C ALA A 713 -8.72 -64.45 28.68
N GLY A 714 -9.28 -63.58 29.53
CA GLY A 714 -8.65 -63.21 30.83
C GLY A 714 -8.96 -61.80 31.36
N HIS A 715 -9.55 -61.74 32.55
CA HIS A 715 -10.14 -60.58 33.24
C HIS A 715 -9.22 -59.35 33.54
N PRO A 716 -9.82 -58.16 33.83
CA PRO A 716 -9.17 -56.85 33.74
C PRO A 716 -8.53 -56.37 35.06
N PRO A 717 -7.50 -55.50 34.97
CA PRO A 717 -7.37 -54.41 35.91
C PRO A 717 -7.07 -53.06 35.23
N SER A 718 -7.97 -52.12 35.48
CA SER A 718 -7.79 -50.66 35.56
C SER A 718 -6.49 -50.01 35.05
N PHE A 719 -6.66 -49.19 34.00
CA PHE A 719 -6.00 -47.92 33.65
C PHE A 719 -4.47 -47.89 33.41
N GLY A 720 -4.07 -47.58 32.17
CA GLY A 720 -2.75 -47.05 31.84
C GLY A 720 -2.46 -46.94 30.34
N SER A 721 -2.70 -45.76 29.76
CA SER A 721 -2.10 -45.13 28.55
C SER A 721 -1.55 -46.01 27.40
N ASP A 722 -2.12 -45.78 26.22
CA ASP A 722 -1.74 -46.32 24.90
C ASP A 722 -0.27 -46.06 24.51
N ALA A 723 0.39 -47.07 23.94
CA ALA A 723 1.69 -46.96 23.25
C ALA A 723 1.70 -47.87 22.00
N VAL A 724 1.81 -47.27 20.81
CA VAL A 724 2.16 -47.98 19.57
C VAL A 724 3.69 -48.15 19.54
N SER A 725 4.17 -49.38 19.35
CA SER A 725 5.61 -49.70 19.31
C SER A 725 6.04 -50.03 17.88
N LEU A 726 7.00 -49.29 17.34
CA LEU A 726 7.68 -49.59 16.06
C LEU A 726 9.05 -50.24 16.35
N VAL A 727 9.39 -51.29 15.61
CA VAL A 727 10.66 -52.03 15.77
C VAL A 727 11.55 -51.78 14.56
N LEU A 728 12.75 -51.24 14.81
CA LEU A 728 13.78 -50.97 13.80
C LEU A 728 15.05 -51.76 14.18
N LYS A 729 15.50 -52.68 13.31
CA LYS A 729 16.69 -53.54 13.51
C LYS A 729 16.79 -54.22 14.89
N GLY A 730 15.68 -54.77 15.38
CA GLY A 730 15.65 -55.62 16.57
C GLY A 730 15.56 -54.91 17.93
N GLU A 731 15.48 -53.57 17.96
CA GLU A 731 15.26 -52.81 19.19
C GLU A 731 13.92 -52.05 19.11
N PRO A 732 13.06 -52.10 20.16
CA PRO A 732 11.77 -51.43 20.17
C PRO A 732 11.88 -49.94 20.54
N ILE A 733 11.25 -49.07 19.75
CA ILE A 733 11.14 -47.64 20.04
C ILE A 733 9.78 -47.38 20.70
N ARG A 734 9.79 -46.70 21.86
CA ARG A 734 8.61 -46.41 22.68
C ARG A 734 8.28 -44.91 22.63
N LEU A 735 7.17 -44.55 21.99
CA LEU A 735 6.67 -43.17 21.97
C LEU A 735 5.67 -43.00 23.12
N THR A 736 5.82 -41.94 23.93
CA THR A 736 4.90 -41.62 25.03
C THR A 736 4.43 -40.17 24.88
N TYR A 737 3.11 -39.94 24.85
CA TYR A 737 2.50 -38.60 24.75
C TYR A 737 1.69 -38.27 26.01
N PRO A 738 1.67 -37.00 26.48
CA PRO A 738 0.72 -36.56 27.49
C PRO A 738 -0.66 -36.36 26.85
N VAL A 739 -1.65 -37.04 27.40
CA VAL A 739 -3.05 -36.99 26.97
C VAL A 739 -3.69 -35.70 27.48
N ASN A 740 -4.12 -34.84 26.57
CA ASN A 740 -5.30 -33.99 26.78
C ASN A 740 -6.33 -34.39 25.73
N GLU A 741 -7.55 -34.61 26.18
CA GLU A 741 -8.59 -35.38 25.51
C GLU A 741 -9.00 -34.79 24.15
N GLY A 742 -9.02 -35.64 23.11
CA GLY A 742 -9.83 -35.43 21.90
C GLY A 742 -9.10 -35.24 20.57
N VAL A 743 -8.22 -36.15 20.14
CA VAL A 743 -7.84 -36.32 18.71
C VAL A 743 -7.49 -37.79 18.43
N TYR A 744 -8.33 -38.50 17.67
CA TYR A 744 -8.05 -39.82 17.07
C TYR A 744 -8.47 -39.75 15.59
N ALA A 745 -7.68 -40.39 14.69
CA ALA A 745 -7.70 -40.39 13.21
C ALA A 745 -6.93 -39.21 12.58
N ASP A 746 -5.90 -39.36 11.72
CA ASP A 746 -5.63 -40.33 10.66
C ASP A 746 -4.09 -40.39 10.39
N MET A 747 -3.38 -41.35 10.99
CA MET A 747 -1.90 -41.49 10.89
C MET A 747 -1.43 -42.48 9.81
N GLU A 748 -2.35 -43.16 9.11
CA GLU A 748 -2.04 -44.24 8.17
C GLU A 748 -1.55 -43.69 6.80
N ASN A 749 -2.06 -42.51 6.40
CA ASN A 749 -1.69 -41.84 5.14
C ASN A 749 -0.26 -41.24 5.14
N VAL A 750 0.23 -40.79 6.31
CA VAL A 750 1.60 -40.25 6.43
C VAL A 750 2.64 -41.36 6.38
N GLY A 751 2.33 -42.55 6.92
CA GLY A 751 3.18 -43.73 6.83
C GLY A 751 3.38 -44.22 5.39
N ASN A 752 2.29 -44.29 4.62
CA ASN A 752 2.33 -44.72 3.22
C ASN A 752 3.10 -43.75 2.30
N LEU A 753 3.03 -42.44 2.58
CA LEU A 753 3.76 -41.41 1.83
C LEU A 753 5.29 -41.50 2.04
N LEU A 754 5.71 -41.76 3.28
CA LEU A 754 7.13 -41.89 3.63
C LEU A 754 7.75 -43.18 3.07
N GLU A 755 7.00 -44.28 3.08
CA GLU A 755 7.41 -45.56 2.47
C GLU A 755 7.59 -45.44 0.95
N TYR A 756 6.68 -44.72 0.26
CA TYR A 756 6.74 -44.54 -1.20
C TYR A 756 7.90 -43.65 -1.64
N VAL A 757 8.13 -42.50 -0.97
CA VAL A 757 9.27 -41.63 -1.27
C VAL A 757 10.60 -42.34 -1.01
N TYR A 758 10.67 -43.18 0.03
CA TYR A 758 11.85 -43.98 0.31
C TYR A 758 12.16 -45.03 -0.79
N GLN A 759 11.14 -45.69 -1.35
CA GLN A 759 11.31 -46.72 -2.38
C GLN A 759 11.70 -46.15 -3.76
N GLU A 760 11.22 -44.97 -4.12
CA GLU A 760 11.55 -44.33 -5.41
C GLU A 760 12.92 -43.63 -5.40
N CYS A 761 13.34 -43.08 -4.26
CA CYS A 761 14.64 -42.42 -4.14
C CYS A 761 15.84 -43.39 -4.09
N LEU A 762 15.61 -44.69 -3.95
CA LEU A 762 16.67 -45.71 -4.00
C LEU A 762 17.05 -46.16 -5.42
N LYS A 763 16.33 -45.70 -6.47
CA LYS A 763 16.49 -46.21 -7.84
C LYS A 763 17.30 -45.30 -8.79
N VAL A 764 17.76 -44.13 -8.36
CA VAL A 764 18.26 -43.08 -9.26
C VAL A 764 19.68 -42.66 -8.85
N SER A 765 20.64 -42.70 -9.78
CA SER A 765 22.02 -42.27 -9.57
C SER A 765 22.42 -41.19 -10.57
N ALA A 766 22.96 -40.08 -10.05
CA ALA A 766 23.69 -38.98 -10.70
C ALA A 766 22.90 -37.70 -11.08
N ALA A 767 23.43 -36.55 -10.63
CA ALA A 767 23.16 -35.13 -10.97
C ALA A 767 22.12 -34.32 -10.16
N THR A 768 22.38 -33.00 -10.07
CA THR A 768 21.63 -31.98 -9.29
C THR A 768 20.69 -31.19 -10.21
N ILE A 769 19.41 -31.05 -9.85
CA ILE A 769 18.39 -30.37 -10.67
C ILE A 769 17.99 -29.03 -10.05
N ILE A 770 17.81 -27.99 -10.87
CA ILE A 770 17.19 -26.71 -10.52
C ILE A 770 15.89 -26.54 -11.32
N GLY A 771 14.74 -26.56 -10.64
CA GLY A 771 13.41 -26.37 -11.25
C GLY A 771 12.84 -24.94 -11.08
N MET A 772 12.16 -24.39 -12.10
CA MET A 772 11.48 -23.09 -12.06
C MET A 772 9.96 -23.17 -12.22
N SER A 773 9.22 -22.59 -11.28
CA SER A 773 7.78 -22.32 -11.36
C SER A 773 7.50 -20.82 -11.24
N TYR A 774 6.40 -20.37 -11.83
CA TYR A 774 5.92 -19.00 -11.75
C TYR A 774 4.76 -18.91 -10.75
N GLY A 775 5.04 -18.40 -9.54
CA GLY A 775 4.05 -17.94 -8.57
C GLY A 775 4.30 -18.40 -7.13
N GLY A 776 4.51 -17.45 -6.20
CA GLY A 776 4.58 -17.67 -4.75
C GLY A 776 5.86 -17.13 -4.07
N ASN A 777 5.71 -16.38 -2.98
CA ASN A 777 6.81 -15.88 -2.13
C ASN A 777 7.26 -16.93 -1.09
N SER A 778 7.68 -18.13 -1.51
CA SER A 778 8.22 -19.16 -0.61
C SER A 778 9.43 -19.88 -1.21
N TRP A 779 10.42 -20.18 -0.36
CA TRP A 779 11.67 -20.88 -0.71
C TRP A 779 11.64 -22.30 -0.13
N THR A 780 11.97 -23.30 -0.93
CA THR A 780 11.87 -24.71 -0.53
C THR A 780 13.07 -25.52 -1.05
N ILE A 781 13.74 -26.28 -0.17
CA ILE A 781 14.88 -27.14 -0.51
C ILE A 781 14.59 -28.57 -0.03
N GLY A 782 14.83 -29.60 -0.85
CA GLY A 782 14.60 -31.01 -0.51
C GLY A 782 15.52 -31.95 -1.28
N GLY A 783 16.02 -33.00 -0.62
CA GLY A 783 16.96 -33.97 -1.19
C GLY A 783 16.45 -35.40 -1.10
N CYS A 784 16.80 -36.24 -2.07
CA CYS A 784 16.47 -37.66 -2.08
C CYS A 784 17.60 -38.50 -2.67
N GLY A 785 18.10 -39.48 -1.90
CA GLY A 785 18.94 -40.59 -2.35
C GLY A 785 20.03 -40.25 -3.38
N GLY A 786 21.11 -39.59 -2.96
CA GLY A 786 22.26 -39.33 -3.85
C GLY A 786 22.03 -38.26 -4.93
N LEU A 787 20.82 -37.73 -5.07
CA LEU A 787 20.49 -36.54 -5.85
C LEU A 787 20.00 -35.42 -4.93
N ASN A 788 20.51 -34.21 -5.13
CA ASN A 788 20.04 -33.03 -4.43
C ASN A 788 19.33 -32.13 -5.43
N ILE A 789 18.13 -31.68 -5.07
CA ILE A 789 17.29 -30.93 -6.00
C ILE A 789 16.93 -29.58 -5.37
N ILE A 790 17.19 -28.52 -6.12
CA ILE A 790 16.99 -27.12 -5.73
C ILE A 790 15.79 -26.61 -6.55
N TYR A 791 14.84 -25.91 -5.93
CA TYR A 791 13.70 -25.32 -6.64
C TYR A 791 13.79 -23.80 -6.52
N ILE A 792 13.78 -23.09 -7.65
CA ILE A 792 13.92 -21.63 -7.73
C ILE A 792 12.73 -21.07 -8.51
N CYS A 793 11.80 -20.41 -7.84
CA CYS A 793 10.76 -19.64 -8.53
C CYS A 793 11.28 -18.24 -8.91
N GLN A 794 10.99 -17.80 -10.15
CA GLN A 794 11.33 -16.53 -10.83
C GLN A 794 12.71 -16.38 -11.51
N LEU A 795 12.66 -16.11 -12.83
CA LEU A 795 13.78 -15.64 -13.66
C LEU A 795 13.46 -14.31 -14.39
N ASP A 796 12.66 -13.41 -13.82
CA ASP A 796 12.48 -12.07 -14.44
C ASP A 796 13.66 -11.10 -14.19
N SER A 797 14.72 -11.55 -13.50
CA SER A 797 16.00 -10.85 -13.54
C SER A 797 17.17 -11.73 -13.07
N VAL A 798 18.04 -12.15 -14.00
CA VAL A 798 19.32 -12.82 -13.70
C VAL A 798 20.18 -12.05 -12.69
N LYS A 799 19.97 -10.73 -12.58
CA LYS A 799 20.72 -9.84 -11.71
C LYS A 799 20.46 -10.02 -10.20
N ARG A 800 19.39 -10.70 -9.77
CA ARG A 800 19.07 -10.92 -8.33
C ARG A 800 19.28 -12.35 -7.86
N THR A 801 18.91 -13.35 -8.66
CA THR A 801 18.78 -14.73 -8.19
C THR A 801 20.11 -15.49 -8.06
N VAL A 802 21.06 -15.25 -8.97
CA VAL A 802 22.37 -15.94 -8.92
C VAL A 802 23.32 -15.36 -7.85
N PRO A 803 23.37 -14.04 -7.58
CA PRO A 803 24.08 -13.50 -6.42
C PRO A 803 23.55 -14.03 -5.09
N GLU A 804 22.24 -14.31 -4.98
CA GLU A 804 21.63 -14.89 -3.77
C GLU A 804 22.02 -16.37 -3.58
N LEU A 805 22.16 -17.16 -4.66
CA LEU A 805 22.76 -18.51 -4.61
C LEU A 805 24.23 -18.49 -4.16
N CYS A 806 25.00 -17.48 -4.60
CA CYS A 806 26.40 -17.28 -4.21
C CYS A 806 26.56 -16.67 -2.80
N ALA A 807 25.56 -15.93 -2.30
CA ALA A 807 25.63 -15.22 -1.02
C ALA A 807 25.30 -16.10 0.20
N PHE A 808 24.71 -17.28 0.00
CA PHE A 808 24.41 -18.24 1.06
C PHE A 808 25.41 -19.40 1.10
N ASP A 809 26.65 -19.13 1.53
CA ASP A 809 27.61 -20.17 1.96
C ASP A 809 26.99 -21.14 3.00
N SER A 810 25.99 -20.68 3.74
CA SER A 810 25.31 -21.47 4.77
C SER A 810 24.39 -22.56 4.21
N ASN A 811 23.71 -22.38 3.06
CA ASN A 811 22.79 -23.39 2.51
C ASN A 811 23.54 -24.66 2.09
N TRP A 812 24.71 -24.51 1.46
CA TRP A 812 25.61 -25.62 1.10
C TRP A 812 26.12 -26.39 2.32
N VAL A 813 26.33 -25.69 3.45
CA VAL A 813 26.70 -26.29 4.74
C VAL A 813 25.55 -27.10 5.35
N TRP A 814 24.28 -26.73 5.12
CA TRP A 814 23.11 -27.49 5.55
C TRP A 814 22.92 -28.80 4.75
N PHE A 815 23.32 -28.84 3.48
CA PHE A 815 23.23 -30.03 2.60
C PHE A 815 24.53 -30.83 2.46
N GLN A 816 25.66 -30.31 2.98
CA GLN A 816 27.00 -30.89 2.86
C GLN A 816 27.47 -31.13 1.41
N ILE A 817 27.12 -30.25 0.48
CA ILE A 817 27.47 -30.35 -0.94
C ILE A 817 28.33 -29.16 -1.34
N ASP A 818 29.40 -29.42 -2.08
CA ASP A 818 30.16 -28.38 -2.77
C ASP A 818 29.67 -28.27 -4.22
N PRO A 819 29.12 -27.13 -4.67
CA PRO A 819 28.64 -26.95 -6.04
C PRO A 819 29.75 -27.10 -7.09
N ARG A 820 31.03 -26.97 -6.69
CA ARG A 820 32.19 -27.17 -7.58
C ARG A 820 32.38 -28.62 -7.99
N ASP A 821 31.76 -29.55 -7.27
CA ASP A 821 31.94 -31.00 -7.48
C ASP A 821 30.79 -31.63 -8.29
N GLN A 822 29.74 -30.87 -8.67
CA GLN A 822 28.51 -31.45 -9.23
C GLN A 822 28.00 -30.71 -10.48
N PRO A 823 27.69 -31.44 -11.59
CA PRO A 823 26.96 -30.89 -12.74
C PRO A 823 25.62 -30.25 -12.34
N LEU A 824 25.24 -29.17 -13.02
CA LEU A 824 24.01 -28.43 -12.76
C LEU A 824 23.04 -28.45 -13.95
N LEU A 825 21.81 -28.92 -13.74
CA LEU A 825 20.70 -28.78 -14.68
C LEU A 825 19.80 -27.62 -14.23
N LEU A 826 19.55 -26.65 -15.10
CA LEU A 826 18.68 -25.50 -14.85
C LEU A 826 17.45 -25.55 -15.78
N THR A 827 16.24 -25.48 -15.25
CA THR A 827 15.05 -25.31 -16.11
C THR A 827 14.74 -23.83 -16.36
N GLU A 828 14.22 -23.48 -17.53
CA GLU A 828 13.79 -22.11 -17.88
C GLU A 828 12.37 -22.06 -18.49
N PRO A 829 11.68 -20.91 -18.44
CA PRO A 829 10.45 -20.69 -19.20
C PRO A 829 10.72 -20.46 -20.69
N ILE A 830 9.70 -20.68 -21.51
CA ILE A 830 9.75 -20.46 -22.97
C ILE A 830 9.91 -18.97 -23.31
N TYR A 831 10.76 -18.70 -24.30
CA TYR A 831 11.19 -17.37 -24.77
C TYR A 831 12.09 -16.60 -23.79
N ASN A 832 12.79 -17.31 -22.91
CA ASN A 832 13.84 -16.67 -22.12
C ASN A 832 14.93 -16.10 -23.06
N PRO A 833 15.34 -14.81 -22.92
CA PRO A 833 16.34 -14.21 -23.80
C PRO A 833 17.70 -14.91 -23.74
N ALA A 834 18.40 -14.95 -24.87
CA ALA A 834 19.77 -15.51 -24.95
C ALA A 834 20.74 -14.81 -23.98
N SER A 835 20.64 -13.48 -23.88
CA SER A 835 21.42 -12.67 -22.94
C SER A 835 21.16 -12.99 -21.47
N THR A 836 19.96 -13.50 -21.14
CA THR A 836 19.63 -13.99 -19.80
C THR A 836 20.35 -15.31 -19.52
N ARG A 837 20.32 -16.26 -20.46
CA ARG A 837 21.02 -17.55 -20.35
C ARG A 837 22.53 -17.38 -20.28
N GLU A 838 23.09 -16.51 -21.12
CA GLU A 838 24.51 -16.15 -21.14
C GLU A 838 24.95 -15.65 -19.77
N ARG A 839 24.22 -14.66 -19.22
CA ARG A 839 24.56 -14.12 -17.91
C ARG A 839 24.40 -15.13 -16.77
N ALA A 840 23.39 -16.01 -16.84
CA ALA A 840 23.27 -17.08 -15.85
C ALA A 840 24.44 -18.06 -15.94
N THR A 841 24.89 -18.36 -17.17
CA THR A 841 26.04 -19.23 -17.45
C THR A 841 27.33 -18.63 -16.91
N GLU A 842 27.60 -17.35 -17.16
CA GLU A 842 28.76 -16.62 -16.61
C GLU A 842 28.83 -16.79 -15.09
N MET A 843 27.72 -16.47 -14.41
CA MET A 843 27.69 -16.48 -12.96
C MET A 843 27.80 -17.90 -12.36
N LEU A 844 27.20 -18.91 -13.01
CA LEU A 844 27.26 -20.29 -12.53
C LEU A 844 28.68 -20.88 -12.68
N PHE A 845 29.39 -20.59 -13.77
CA PHE A 845 30.76 -21.07 -13.99
C PHE A 845 31.83 -20.25 -13.26
N GLU A 846 31.70 -18.92 -13.23
CA GLU A 846 32.72 -18.01 -12.68
C GLU A 846 32.56 -17.80 -11.17
N ASP A 847 31.33 -17.63 -10.68
CA ASP A 847 31.09 -17.36 -9.25
C ASP A 847 30.88 -18.66 -8.44
N LEU A 848 30.04 -19.59 -8.91
CA LEU A 848 29.76 -20.85 -8.20
C LEU A 848 30.73 -21.98 -8.52
N GLY A 849 31.44 -21.86 -9.63
CA GLY A 849 32.52 -22.76 -9.96
C GLY A 849 32.07 -24.15 -10.44
N ILE A 850 30.87 -24.30 -11.01
CA ILE A 850 30.32 -25.59 -11.42
C ILE A 850 31.15 -26.28 -12.54
N PRO A 851 31.17 -27.62 -12.61
CA PRO A 851 31.92 -28.37 -13.63
C PRO A 851 31.21 -28.46 -14.98
N SER A 852 29.87 -28.42 -15.03
CA SER A 852 29.10 -28.43 -16.27
C SER A 852 27.67 -27.93 -16.07
N LEU A 853 27.07 -27.30 -17.09
CA LEU A 853 25.73 -26.72 -17.07
C LEU A 853 24.86 -27.26 -18.21
N ASN A 854 23.59 -27.55 -17.93
CA ASN A 854 22.54 -27.68 -18.94
C ASN A 854 21.38 -26.72 -18.62
N ILE A 855 20.81 -26.07 -19.65
CA ILE A 855 19.57 -25.31 -19.52
C ILE A 855 18.47 -25.98 -20.34
N SER A 856 17.37 -26.37 -19.69
CA SER A 856 16.24 -27.08 -20.31
C SER A 856 14.95 -26.29 -20.18
N VAL A 857 14.11 -26.28 -21.22
CA VAL A 857 12.77 -25.68 -21.12
C VAL A 857 11.93 -26.52 -20.17
N LYS A 858 11.21 -25.91 -19.22
CA LYS A 858 10.47 -26.63 -18.16
C LYS A 858 9.49 -27.68 -18.71
N GLU A 859 8.83 -27.42 -19.84
CA GLU A 859 7.90 -28.36 -20.48
C GLU A 859 8.64 -29.53 -21.16
N VAL A 860 9.85 -29.29 -21.68
CA VAL A 860 10.72 -30.35 -22.21
C VAL A 860 11.18 -31.26 -21.08
N ALA A 861 11.60 -30.66 -19.95
CA ALA A 861 11.95 -31.43 -18.75
C ALA A 861 10.75 -32.28 -18.28
N ALA A 862 9.54 -31.71 -18.22
CA ALA A 862 8.33 -32.44 -17.83
C ALA A 862 8.01 -33.63 -18.75
N LEU A 863 8.15 -33.46 -20.08
CA LEU A 863 7.90 -34.53 -21.05
C LEU A 863 8.92 -35.68 -20.95
N VAL A 864 10.19 -35.36 -20.67
CA VAL A 864 11.23 -36.38 -20.50
C VAL A 864 10.91 -37.31 -19.31
N GLY A 865 10.26 -36.78 -18.27
CA GLY A 865 9.85 -37.56 -17.09
C GLY A 865 8.87 -38.70 -17.40
N THR A 866 8.17 -38.65 -18.54
CA THR A 866 7.24 -39.72 -18.96
C THR A 866 7.87 -40.69 -19.95
N GLY A 867 9.14 -40.48 -20.31
CA GLY A 867 9.82 -41.26 -21.34
C GLY A 867 9.37 -40.94 -22.77
N TRP A 868 8.58 -39.89 -22.98
CA TRP A 868 8.14 -39.48 -24.31
C TRP A 868 9.17 -38.53 -24.97
N GLN A 869 9.47 -38.78 -26.25
CA GLN A 869 10.29 -37.88 -27.07
C GLN A 869 9.46 -36.89 -27.90
N ASP A 870 8.20 -37.23 -28.13
CA ASP A 870 7.23 -36.41 -28.86
C ASP A 870 5.96 -36.29 -28.01
N GLY A 871 5.38 -35.10 -27.95
CA GLY A 871 4.14 -34.85 -27.23
C GLY A 871 3.87 -33.35 -27.11
N ILE A 872 2.69 -33.00 -26.66
CA ILE A 872 2.31 -31.61 -26.38
C ILE A 872 2.07 -31.47 -24.87
N VAL A 873 2.75 -30.53 -24.24
CA VAL A 873 2.65 -30.30 -22.79
C VAL A 873 1.72 -29.11 -22.55
N VAL A 874 0.70 -29.34 -21.74
CA VAL A 874 -0.19 -28.31 -21.21
C VAL A 874 0.21 -28.09 -19.75
N ASP A 875 0.97 -27.02 -19.50
CA ASP A 875 1.43 -26.65 -18.16
C ASP A 875 0.52 -25.55 -17.60
N ALA A 876 -0.40 -25.94 -16.72
CA ALA A 876 -1.33 -25.04 -16.02
C ALA A 876 -0.76 -24.67 -14.64
N GLY A 877 0.00 -23.57 -14.60
CA GLY A 877 0.71 -23.10 -13.41
C GLY A 877 -0.08 -22.10 -12.57
N GLU A 878 0.62 -21.48 -11.61
CA GLU A 878 0.04 -20.47 -10.69
C GLU A 878 -0.14 -19.11 -11.38
N ALA A 879 0.83 -18.64 -12.18
CA ALA A 879 0.72 -17.32 -12.85
C ALA A 879 0.28 -17.36 -14.32
N MET A 880 0.40 -18.51 -15.00
CA MET A 880 0.04 -18.65 -16.42
C MET A 880 -0.18 -20.11 -16.79
N THR A 881 -0.83 -20.32 -17.94
CA THR A 881 -0.97 -21.62 -18.60
C THR A 881 -0.27 -21.61 -19.96
N SER A 882 0.60 -22.58 -20.23
CA SER A 882 1.31 -22.73 -21.51
C SER A 882 0.96 -24.05 -22.20
N VAL A 883 0.93 -24.01 -23.54
CA VAL A 883 0.76 -25.19 -24.40
C VAL A 883 1.95 -25.26 -25.36
N VAL A 884 2.67 -26.38 -25.30
CA VAL A 884 4.02 -26.48 -25.84
C VAL A 884 4.19 -27.80 -26.60
N PRO A 885 4.18 -27.77 -27.94
CA PRO A 885 4.44 -28.97 -28.73
C PRO A 885 5.94 -29.27 -28.80
N ILE A 886 6.27 -30.53 -28.56
CA ILE A 886 7.64 -31.05 -28.58
C ILE A 886 7.68 -32.20 -29.58
N SER A 887 8.61 -32.10 -30.53
CA SER A 887 8.82 -33.06 -31.61
C SER A 887 10.31 -33.39 -31.68
N HIS A 888 10.65 -34.68 -31.66
CA HIS A 888 12.03 -35.17 -31.64
C HIS A 888 12.87 -34.55 -30.50
N GLY A 889 12.25 -34.33 -29.33
CA GLY A 889 12.88 -33.67 -28.18
C GLY A 889 13.04 -32.15 -28.28
N CYS A 890 12.66 -31.53 -29.41
CA CYS A 890 12.78 -30.09 -29.62
C CYS A 890 11.42 -29.40 -29.53
N VAL A 891 11.40 -28.19 -28.95
CA VAL A 891 10.19 -27.34 -28.96
C VAL A 891 9.88 -26.89 -30.40
N VAL A 892 8.65 -27.11 -30.84
CA VAL A 892 8.12 -26.61 -32.13
C VAL A 892 7.60 -25.19 -31.92
N THR A 893 8.44 -24.21 -32.25
CA THR A 893 8.22 -22.80 -31.89
C THR A 893 6.95 -22.18 -32.49
N SER A 894 6.53 -22.62 -33.68
CA SER A 894 5.29 -22.15 -34.34
C SER A 894 4.02 -22.54 -33.58
N GLY A 895 4.05 -23.65 -32.84
CA GLY A 895 2.90 -24.17 -32.12
C GLY A 895 2.81 -23.71 -30.67
N ILE A 896 3.71 -22.85 -30.16
CA ILE A 896 3.62 -22.39 -28.76
C ILE A 896 2.35 -21.54 -28.58
N ARG A 897 1.59 -21.79 -27.50
CA ARG A 897 0.49 -20.93 -27.05
C ARG A 897 0.67 -20.60 -25.57
N LYS A 898 0.29 -19.38 -25.17
CA LYS A 898 0.33 -18.92 -23.78
C LYS A 898 -0.98 -18.22 -23.45
N LEU A 899 -1.51 -18.55 -22.28
CA LEU A 899 -2.64 -17.87 -21.65
C LEU A 899 -2.13 -17.30 -20.33
N TYR A 900 -2.18 -15.98 -20.19
CA TYR A 900 -1.81 -15.27 -18.95
C TYR A 900 -2.93 -15.37 -17.91
N LEU A 901 -3.31 -16.61 -17.62
CA LEU A 901 -4.31 -17.01 -16.63
C LEU A 901 -3.81 -18.28 -15.94
N GLY A 902 -3.75 -18.28 -14.61
CA GLY A 902 -3.30 -19.40 -13.81
C GLY A 902 -4.01 -19.50 -12.45
N GLY A 903 -3.47 -20.33 -11.56
CA GLY A 903 -4.02 -20.58 -10.22
C GLY A 903 -4.28 -19.32 -9.37
N ALA A 904 -3.43 -18.30 -9.47
CA ALA A 904 -3.56 -17.05 -8.72
C ALA A 904 -4.76 -16.21 -9.18
N ASP A 905 -5.06 -16.22 -10.48
CA ASP A 905 -6.24 -15.55 -11.02
C ASP A 905 -7.52 -16.28 -10.60
N LEU A 906 -7.48 -17.61 -10.56
CA LEU A 906 -8.57 -18.43 -10.03
C LEU A 906 -8.76 -18.23 -8.52
N ASP A 907 -7.72 -17.92 -7.76
CA ASP A 907 -7.85 -17.54 -6.34
C ASP A 907 -8.67 -16.26 -6.21
N VAL A 908 -8.36 -15.22 -7.00
CA VAL A 908 -9.12 -13.96 -7.00
C VAL A 908 -10.59 -14.21 -7.34
N GLN A 909 -10.85 -14.99 -8.40
CA GLN A 909 -12.21 -15.33 -8.80
C GLN A 909 -12.95 -16.13 -7.73
N PHE A 910 -12.27 -17.07 -7.08
CA PHE A 910 -12.84 -17.86 -5.99
C PHE A 910 -13.16 -16.98 -4.77
N ALA A 911 -12.29 -16.01 -4.44
CA ALA A 911 -12.54 -15.04 -3.37
C ALA A 911 -13.77 -14.17 -3.65
N GLU A 912 -13.91 -13.66 -4.87
CA GLU A 912 -15.07 -12.85 -5.26
C GLU A 912 -16.38 -13.64 -5.15
N ARG A 913 -16.38 -14.91 -5.59
CA ARG A 913 -17.56 -15.79 -5.49
C ARG A 913 -17.87 -16.18 -4.05
N LEU A 914 -16.83 -16.45 -3.25
CA LEU A 914 -16.98 -16.72 -1.81
C LEU A 914 -17.54 -15.50 -1.08
N ALA A 915 -17.05 -14.30 -1.37
CA ALA A 915 -17.52 -13.04 -0.76
C ALA A 915 -18.99 -12.74 -1.08
N ARG A 916 -19.50 -13.12 -2.26
CA ARG A 916 -20.94 -13.00 -2.59
C ARG A 916 -21.82 -13.94 -1.77
N ARG A 917 -21.28 -15.03 -1.25
CA ARG A 917 -22.00 -16.03 -0.45
C ARG A 917 -21.80 -15.86 1.05
N ALA A 918 -20.71 -15.20 1.45
CA ALA A 918 -20.37 -14.90 2.83
C ALA A 918 -19.84 -13.46 2.93
N ASP A 919 -20.78 -12.53 2.91
CA ASP A 919 -20.61 -11.07 2.91
C ASP A 919 -19.84 -10.49 4.11
N HIS A 920 -19.79 -11.22 5.23
CA HIS A 920 -19.14 -10.84 6.47
C HIS A 920 -17.62 -11.12 6.50
N ILE A 921 -17.02 -11.67 5.44
CA ILE A 921 -15.64 -12.17 5.45
C ILE A 921 -14.71 -11.30 4.63
N ARG A 922 -13.65 -10.81 5.28
CA ARG A 922 -12.60 -9.99 4.64
C ARG A 922 -11.27 -10.75 4.62
N LEU A 923 -10.94 -11.35 3.48
CA LEU A 923 -9.68 -12.07 3.25
C LEU A 923 -8.60 -11.09 2.76
N THR A 924 -7.84 -10.49 3.66
CA THR A 924 -6.90 -9.38 3.34
C THR A 924 -5.44 -9.71 3.64
N SER A 925 -5.17 -10.69 4.50
CA SER A 925 -3.83 -11.07 4.93
C SER A 925 -3.18 -12.12 4.02
N THR A 926 -1.86 -12.27 4.11
CA THR A 926 -1.13 -13.36 3.43
C THR A 926 -1.63 -14.74 3.89
N ARG A 927 -2.02 -14.90 5.17
CA ARG A 927 -2.61 -16.13 5.70
C ARG A 927 -3.96 -16.45 5.03
N ASP A 928 -4.75 -15.43 4.75
CA ASP A 928 -6.08 -15.58 4.15
C ASP A 928 -5.98 -16.05 2.69
N ARG A 929 -5.00 -15.55 1.94
CA ARG A 929 -4.73 -16.02 0.56
C ARG A 929 -4.39 -17.51 0.51
N LEU A 930 -3.72 -18.02 1.54
CA LEU A 930 -3.33 -19.42 1.64
C LEU A 930 -4.50 -20.33 2.03
N MET A 931 -5.41 -19.82 2.86
CA MET A 931 -6.67 -20.51 3.18
C MET A 931 -7.60 -20.56 1.96
N LEU A 932 -7.72 -19.44 1.26
CA LEU A 932 -8.49 -19.31 0.02
C LEU A 932 -8.04 -20.33 -1.03
N ARG A 933 -6.73 -20.42 -1.27
CA ARG A 933 -6.12 -21.40 -2.17
C ARG A 933 -6.46 -22.84 -1.79
N ARG A 934 -6.31 -23.18 -0.51
CA ARG A 934 -6.67 -24.52 0.02
C ARG A 934 -8.15 -24.83 -0.17
N TRP A 935 -9.03 -23.87 0.07
CA TRP A 935 -10.46 -24.07 -0.13
C TRP A 935 -10.77 -24.30 -1.60
N LYS A 936 -10.27 -23.45 -2.50
CA LYS A 936 -10.38 -23.61 -3.96
C LYS A 936 -9.93 -25.01 -4.40
N GLU A 937 -8.72 -25.41 -4.02
CA GLU A 937 -8.16 -26.73 -4.36
C GLU A 937 -8.98 -27.89 -3.79
N SER A 938 -9.63 -27.69 -2.64
CA SER A 938 -10.42 -28.74 -1.98
C SER A 938 -11.86 -28.90 -2.50
N VAL A 939 -12.46 -27.85 -3.08
CA VAL A 939 -13.89 -27.88 -3.48
C VAL A 939 -14.13 -27.72 -4.97
N CYS A 940 -13.19 -27.16 -5.73
CA CYS A 940 -13.37 -26.90 -7.15
C CYS A 940 -13.05 -28.13 -8.01
N TYR A 941 -13.75 -28.26 -9.14
CA TYR A 941 -13.57 -29.35 -10.11
C TYR A 941 -13.92 -28.89 -11.54
N CYS A 942 -13.44 -29.59 -12.55
CA CYS A 942 -13.78 -29.36 -13.95
C CYS A 942 -14.91 -30.31 -14.37
N ARG A 943 -15.95 -29.78 -15.01
CA ARG A 943 -17.03 -30.59 -15.60
C ARG A 943 -16.61 -31.14 -16.97
N PRO A 944 -16.94 -32.40 -17.31
CA PRO A 944 -16.92 -32.89 -18.70
C PRO A 944 -17.79 -31.98 -19.59
N GLY A 945 -17.40 -31.81 -20.87
CA GLY A 945 -17.79 -30.66 -21.71
C GLY A 945 -19.30 -30.38 -21.93
N TRP A 946 -19.56 -29.19 -22.47
CA TRP A 946 -20.87 -28.54 -22.69
C TRP A 946 -21.78 -29.17 -23.77
N HIS A 947 -21.36 -30.27 -24.40
CA HIS A 947 -21.97 -30.78 -25.65
C HIS A 947 -22.89 -31.99 -25.48
N ASP A 948 -23.00 -32.55 -24.27
CA ASP A 948 -24.02 -33.55 -23.98
C ASP A 948 -25.27 -32.82 -23.46
N THR A 949 -26.37 -33.01 -24.19
CA THR A 949 -27.70 -32.47 -23.91
C THR A 949 -28.09 -32.67 -22.45
N ASP A 950 -28.77 -31.69 -21.87
CA ASP A 950 -29.20 -31.56 -20.45
C ASP A 950 -29.86 -32.81 -19.80
N ASP A 951 -30.11 -33.89 -20.54
CA ASP A 951 -30.92 -35.04 -20.12
C ASP A 951 -30.15 -36.34 -19.78
N ASP A 952 -28.83 -36.46 -20.04
CA ASP A 952 -28.05 -37.68 -19.73
C ASP A 952 -26.79 -37.38 -18.87
N PHE A 953 -26.94 -36.62 -17.78
CA PHE A 953 -25.89 -36.44 -16.78
C PHE A 953 -25.70 -37.72 -15.94
N ASP A 954 -24.89 -38.66 -16.42
CA ASP A 954 -24.16 -39.55 -15.52
C ASP A 954 -22.97 -38.77 -14.96
N ASP A 955 -23.16 -38.14 -13.81
CA ASP A 955 -22.06 -37.61 -12.99
C ASP A 955 -21.08 -38.76 -12.75
N ASN A 956 -19.91 -38.73 -13.41
CA ASN A 956 -18.84 -39.73 -13.27
C ASN A 956 -18.22 -39.78 -11.84
N GLY A 957 -18.98 -39.37 -10.82
CA GLY A 957 -18.61 -39.35 -9.41
C GLY A 957 -17.80 -38.13 -8.98
N TYR A 958 -17.45 -37.22 -9.90
CA TYR A 958 -16.67 -36.02 -9.59
C TYR A 958 -17.52 -34.96 -8.88
N GLY A 959 -18.80 -34.81 -9.26
CA GLY A 959 -19.77 -33.97 -8.57
C GLY A 959 -20.05 -34.52 -7.17
N ALA A 960 -20.35 -35.81 -7.03
CA ALA A 960 -20.64 -36.44 -5.73
C ALA A 960 -19.55 -36.26 -4.65
N ALA A 961 -18.25 -36.22 -5.01
CA ALA A 961 -17.15 -35.98 -4.07
C ALA A 961 -16.96 -34.50 -3.70
N ALA A 962 -17.29 -33.57 -4.62
CA ALA A 962 -17.22 -32.12 -4.41
C ALA A 962 -18.52 -31.50 -3.84
N GLU A 963 -19.66 -32.17 -4.02
CA GLU A 963 -20.99 -31.76 -3.54
C GLU A 963 -21.09 -31.81 -2.01
N ALA A 964 -20.37 -32.70 -1.33
CA ALA A 964 -20.61 -33.01 0.08
C ALA A 964 -19.90 -32.12 1.12
N GLN A 965 -18.97 -31.23 0.75
CA GLN A 965 -18.16 -30.49 1.76
C GLN A 965 -18.36 -28.97 1.67
N PRO A 966 -19.17 -28.37 2.55
CA PRO A 966 -19.16 -26.92 2.74
C PRO A 966 -17.79 -26.49 3.27
N ILE A 967 -17.35 -25.29 2.88
CA ILE A 967 -16.13 -24.68 3.38
C ILE A 967 -16.39 -24.22 4.81
N THR A 968 -15.64 -24.75 5.77
CA THR A 968 -15.62 -24.21 7.13
C THR A 968 -14.63 -23.05 7.21
N LEU A 969 -15.15 -21.88 7.52
CA LEU A 969 -14.42 -20.63 7.66
C LEU A 969 -13.78 -20.53 9.05
N PRO A 970 -12.83 -19.59 9.26
CA PRO A 970 -12.11 -19.46 10.53
C PRO A 970 -13.00 -19.12 11.74
N ASP A 971 -14.19 -18.56 11.51
CA ASP A 971 -15.21 -18.27 12.52
C ASP A 971 -16.14 -19.47 12.80
N GLY A 972 -15.93 -20.60 12.11
CA GLY A 972 -16.74 -21.81 12.21
C GLY A 972 -17.94 -21.84 11.27
N THR A 973 -18.17 -20.79 10.48
CA THR A 973 -19.29 -20.71 9.53
C THR A 973 -19.06 -21.68 8.37
N ALA A 974 -20.09 -22.43 7.99
CA ALA A 974 -20.04 -23.36 6.86
C ALA A 974 -20.66 -22.71 5.61
N VAL A 975 -19.89 -22.59 4.53
CA VAL A 975 -20.35 -21.98 3.26
C VAL A 975 -20.38 -23.02 2.15
N ASP A 976 -21.53 -23.19 1.52
CA ASP A 976 -21.64 -23.98 0.30
C ASP A 976 -21.44 -23.12 -0.95
N MET A 977 -20.38 -23.45 -1.70
CA MET A 977 -20.05 -22.80 -2.97
C MET A 977 -21.00 -23.21 -4.11
N ALA A 978 -21.84 -24.24 -3.96
CA ALA A 978 -22.76 -24.73 -4.98
C ALA A 978 -22.11 -24.81 -6.38
N ASP A 979 -22.70 -24.19 -7.40
CA ASP A 979 -22.16 -24.18 -8.76
C ASP A 979 -20.83 -23.42 -8.93
N ASP A 980 -20.44 -22.58 -7.98
CA ASP A 980 -19.17 -21.85 -8.08
C ASP A 980 -17.96 -22.79 -8.02
N LYS A 981 -18.15 -24.01 -7.49
CA LYS A 981 -17.15 -25.08 -7.48
C LYS A 981 -16.63 -25.42 -8.88
N TRP A 982 -17.50 -25.47 -9.89
CA TRP A 982 -17.10 -25.78 -11.25
C TRP A 982 -16.96 -24.54 -12.15
N LYS A 983 -17.64 -23.43 -11.84
CA LYS A 983 -17.55 -22.18 -12.60
C LYS A 983 -16.19 -21.48 -12.47
N VAL A 984 -15.44 -21.74 -11.39
CA VAL A 984 -14.10 -21.16 -11.20
C VAL A 984 -13.10 -21.76 -12.20
N PRO A 985 -12.86 -23.08 -12.25
CA PRO A 985 -11.97 -23.68 -13.24
C PRO A 985 -12.42 -23.46 -14.70
N GLU A 986 -13.71 -23.20 -14.94
CA GLU A 986 -14.26 -22.95 -16.28
C GLU A 986 -13.58 -21.79 -17.01
N SER A 987 -13.05 -20.81 -16.27
CA SER A 987 -12.34 -19.67 -16.87
C SER A 987 -11.07 -20.05 -17.63
N LEU A 988 -10.46 -21.23 -17.37
CA LEU A 988 -9.33 -21.74 -18.18
C LEU A 988 -9.77 -22.21 -19.56
N PHE A 989 -10.99 -22.73 -19.68
CA PHE A 989 -11.57 -23.18 -20.94
C PHE A 989 -12.33 -22.05 -21.64
N HIS A 990 -12.78 -21.05 -20.89
CA HIS A 990 -13.51 -19.88 -21.38
C HIS A 990 -12.96 -18.58 -20.76
N PRO A 991 -11.80 -18.08 -21.22
CA PRO A 991 -11.14 -16.89 -20.64
C PRO A 991 -12.00 -15.61 -20.67
N HIS A 992 -12.91 -15.50 -21.63
CA HIS A 992 -13.85 -14.37 -21.75
C HIS A 992 -14.76 -14.21 -20.51
N LEU A 993 -14.95 -15.25 -19.69
CA LEU A 993 -15.67 -15.17 -18.41
C LEU A 993 -14.99 -14.24 -17.39
N LEU A 994 -13.70 -13.93 -17.59
CA LEU A 994 -12.92 -12.97 -16.80
C LEU A 994 -12.60 -11.69 -17.59
N GLY A 995 -13.23 -11.49 -18.75
CA GLY A 995 -12.91 -10.37 -19.64
C GLY A 995 -11.54 -10.47 -20.31
N ILE A 996 -10.92 -11.65 -20.29
CA ILE A 996 -9.65 -11.91 -20.99
C ILE A 996 -9.97 -12.32 -22.42
N GLU A 997 -9.46 -11.56 -23.39
CA GLU A 997 -9.52 -11.91 -24.80
C GLU A 997 -8.50 -13.01 -25.11
N GLY A 998 -8.96 -14.17 -25.60
CA GLY A 998 -8.09 -15.27 -26.01
C GLY A 998 -8.81 -16.63 -26.06
N SER A 999 -8.16 -17.58 -26.74
CA SER A 999 -8.62 -18.97 -26.86
C SER A 999 -8.54 -19.70 -25.52
N GLY A 1000 -9.50 -20.58 -25.25
CA GLY A 1000 -9.46 -21.49 -24.10
C GLY A 1000 -8.40 -22.57 -24.25
N ILE A 1001 -8.04 -23.26 -23.17
CA ILE A 1001 -6.95 -24.26 -23.21
C ILE A 1001 -7.20 -25.42 -24.19
N GLY A 1002 -8.45 -25.83 -24.43
CA GLY A 1002 -8.75 -26.86 -25.43
C GLY A 1002 -8.51 -26.37 -26.87
N GLU A 1003 -8.96 -25.16 -27.17
CA GLU A 1003 -8.72 -24.50 -28.46
C GLU A 1003 -7.23 -24.23 -28.67
N MET A 1004 -6.50 -23.77 -27.64
CA MET A 1004 -5.06 -23.56 -27.69
C MET A 1004 -4.29 -24.85 -28.06
N VAL A 1005 -4.71 -26.01 -27.55
CA VAL A 1005 -4.10 -27.31 -27.90
C VAL A 1005 -4.31 -27.63 -29.39
N VAL A 1006 -5.51 -27.42 -29.92
CA VAL A 1006 -5.80 -27.66 -31.33
C VAL A 1006 -5.03 -26.70 -32.22
N GLU A 1007 -5.08 -25.40 -31.94
CA GLU A 1007 -4.31 -24.40 -32.68
C GLU A 1007 -2.81 -24.69 -32.66
N SER A 1008 -2.28 -25.08 -31.49
CA SER A 1008 -0.88 -25.46 -31.30
C SER A 1008 -0.48 -26.62 -32.22
N ILE A 1009 -1.29 -27.67 -32.26
CA ILE A 1009 -1.04 -28.84 -33.11
C ILE A 1009 -1.25 -28.50 -34.59
N GLU A 1010 -2.21 -27.64 -34.94
CA GLU A 1010 -2.46 -27.24 -36.32
C GLU A 1010 -1.32 -26.39 -36.92
N ASP A 1011 -0.59 -25.66 -36.08
CA ASP A 1011 0.60 -24.91 -36.47
C ASP A 1011 1.91 -25.73 -36.46
N CYS A 1012 1.82 -27.03 -36.12
CA CYS A 1012 2.92 -27.98 -36.23
C CYS A 1012 3.02 -28.60 -37.64
N PRO A 1013 4.19 -29.13 -38.04
CA PRO A 1013 4.34 -29.87 -39.30
C PRO A 1013 3.32 -31.01 -39.44
N ILE A 1014 2.85 -31.26 -40.68
CA ILE A 1014 1.79 -32.24 -40.98
C ILE A 1014 2.12 -33.64 -40.41
N ASP A 1015 3.39 -34.05 -40.51
CA ASP A 1015 3.86 -35.36 -40.04
C ASP A 1015 3.79 -35.50 -38.50
N ASP A 1016 3.75 -34.38 -37.78
CA ASP A 1016 3.74 -34.35 -36.32
C ASP A 1016 2.32 -34.28 -35.74
N LYS A 1017 1.33 -33.85 -36.50
CA LYS A 1017 -0.01 -33.56 -35.96
C LYS A 1017 -0.69 -34.77 -35.32
N LEU A 1018 -0.73 -35.90 -36.02
CA LEU A 1018 -1.39 -37.13 -35.55
C LEU A 1018 -0.71 -37.76 -34.33
N LYS A 1019 0.61 -37.60 -34.19
CA LYS A 1019 1.35 -38.10 -33.01
C LYS A 1019 1.12 -37.21 -31.79
N LEU A 1020 0.99 -35.88 -31.98
CA LEU A 1020 0.76 -34.94 -30.88
C LEU A 1020 -0.64 -35.08 -30.26
N TYR A 1021 -1.69 -35.32 -31.06
CA TYR A 1021 -3.04 -35.58 -30.53
C TYR A 1021 -3.10 -36.82 -29.61
N LYS A 1022 -2.25 -37.82 -29.84
CA LYS A 1022 -2.17 -39.04 -29.04
C LYS A 1022 -1.31 -38.90 -27.77
N LYS A 1023 -0.69 -37.74 -27.57
CA LYS A 1023 0.33 -37.54 -26.55
C LYS A 1023 0.21 -36.14 -25.93
N ILE A 1024 -0.95 -35.84 -25.36
CA ILE A 1024 -1.21 -34.60 -24.61
C ILE A 1024 -0.87 -34.85 -23.13
N MET A 1025 0.07 -34.07 -22.62
CA MET A 1025 0.64 -34.25 -21.30
C MET A 1025 0.26 -33.07 -20.39
N LEU A 1026 -0.31 -33.35 -19.22
CA LEU A 1026 -0.66 -32.34 -18.23
C LEU A 1026 0.46 -32.15 -17.20
N ALA A 1027 0.85 -30.88 -17.01
CA ALA A 1027 1.77 -30.42 -15.98
C ALA A 1027 1.18 -29.21 -15.24
N GLY A 1028 1.77 -28.87 -14.09
CA GLY A 1028 1.40 -27.69 -13.31
C GLY A 1028 0.27 -27.95 -12.31
N GLY A 1029 0.30 -27.23 -11.18
CA GLY A 1029 -0.59 -27.47 -10.03
C GLY A 1029 -2.08 -27.27 -10.34
N THR A 1030 -2.41 -26.35 -11.25
CA THR A 1030 -3.81 -26.05 -11.61
C THR A 1030 -4.44 -27.20 -12.41
N SER A 1031 -3.63 -28.04 -13.08
CA SER A 1031 -4.12 -29.25 -13.78
C SER A 1031 -4.59 -30.37 -12.85
N GLN A 1032 -4.43 -30.20 -11.53
CA GLN A 1032 -4.85 -31.19 -10.54
C GLN A 1032 -6.35 -31.22 -10.27
N PHE A 1033 -7.10 -30.19 -10.68
CA PHE A 1033 -8.55 -30.17 -10.48
C PHE A 1033 -9.19 -31.49 -10.93
N PRO A 1034 -10.07 -32.10 -10.11
CA PRO A 1034 -10.81 -33.30 -10.51
C PRO A 1034 -11.53 -33.05 -11.85
N GLY A 1035 -11.48 -34.01 -12.77
CA GLY A 1035 -12.10 -33.89 -14.11
C GLY A 1035 -11.34 -33.05 -15.14
N PHE A 1036 -10.22 -32.39 -14.80
CA PHE A 1036 -9.47 -31.52 -15.73
C PHE A 1036 -9.05 -32.25 -17.02
N ALA A 1037 -8.49 -33.46 -16.87
CA ALA A 1037 -8.03 -34.26 -18.00
C ALA A 1037 -9.17 -34.71 -18.92
N ASP A 1038 -10.29 -35.12 -18.34
CA ASP A 1038 -11.46 -35.57 -19.09
C ASP A 1038 -12.15 -34.40 -19.81
N ARG A 1039 -12.24 -33.23 -19.16
CA ARG A 1039 -12.72 -31.99 -19.80
C ARG A 1039 -11.83 -31.57 -20.97
N LEU A 1040 -10.51 -31.52 -20.77
CA LEU A 1040 -9.58 -31.16 -21.85
C LEU A 1040 -9.67 -32.16 -23.01
N ARG A 1041 -9.72 -33.47 -22.72
CA ARG A 1041 -9.88 -34.51 -23.75
C ARG A 1041 -11.15 -34.28 -24.56
N SER A 1042 -12.29 -34.07 -23.89
CA SER A 1042 -13.59 -33.83 -24.52
C SER A 1042 -13.57 -32.61 -25.46
N GLU A 1043 -12.99 -31.49 -25.00
CA GLU A 1043 -12.93 -30.25 -25.77
C GLU A 1043 -12.02 -30.36 -27.00
N VAL A 1044 -10.87 -31.03 -26.85
CA VAL A 1044 -9.97 -31.32 -27.97
C VAL A 1044 -10.62 -32.30 -28.95
N GLU A 1045 -11.22 -33.40 -28.49
CA GLU A 1045 -11.94 -34.34 -29.37
C GLU A 1045 -13.07 -33.68 -30.15
N HIS A 1046 -13.83 -32.80 -29.49
CA HIS A 1046 -14.89 -32.04 -30.15
C HIS A 1046 -14.32 -31.09 -31.21
N SER A 1047 -13.30 -30.31 -30.85
CA SER A 1047 -12.69 -29.31 -31.74
C SER A 1047 -12.02 -29.96 -32.96
N VAL A 1048 -11.43 -31.15 -32.78
CA VAL A 1048 -10.78 -31.89 -33.86
C VAL A 1048 -11.76 -32.48 -34.87
N LYS A 1049 -13.00 -32.79 -34.48
CA LYS A 1049 -14.07 -33.18 -35.44
C LYS A 1049 -14.29 -32.12 -36.52
N TYR A 1050 -13.97 -30.86 -36.24
CA TYR A 1050 -14.16 -29.73 -37.13
C TYR A 1050 -12.84 -29.13 -37.69
N SER A 1051 -11.68 -29.74 -37.39
CA SER A 1051 -10.37 -29.25 -37.86
C SER A 1051 -10.05 -29.66 -39.31
N ARG A 1052 -9.13 -28.92 -39.94
CA ARG A 1052 -8.74 -29.06 -41.36
C ARG A 1052 -8.12 -30.43 -41.72
N ILE A 1053 -7.63 -31.19 -40.74
CA ILE A 1053 -7.07 -32.54 -40.95
C ILE A 1053 -8.17 -33.52 -41.36
N ALA A 1054 -9.39 -33.37 -40.85
CA ALA A 1054 -10.53 -34.22 -41.18
C ALA A 1054 -11.03 -34.06 -42.63
N THR A 1055 -10.60 -33.02 -43.34
CA THR A 1055 -11.09 -32.66 -44.69
C THR A 1055 -10.07 -32.82 -45.82
N SER A 1056 -8.84 -33.26 -45.55
CA SER A 1056 -7.82 -33.52 -46.59
C SER A 1056 -7.85 -35.00 -47.04
N GLY A 1057 -8.22 -35.21 -48.30
CA GLY A 1057 -8.63 -36.51 -48.83
C GLY A 1057 -7.53 -37.57 -49.01
N ARG A 1058 -7.73 -38.74 -48.40
CA ARG A 1058 -7.61 -40.10 -48.99
C ARG A 1058 -7.77 -41.23 -47.95
N THR A 1059 -7.99 -40.91 -46.68
CA THR A 1059 -8.38 -41.89 -45.64
C THR A 1059 -9.66 -41.43 -44.95
N GLN A 1060 -10.81 -41.94 -45.41
CA GLN A 1060 -12.06 -41.82 -44.64
C GLN A 1060 -11.91 -42.57 -43.30
N ASN A 1061 -12.47 -41.99 -42.22
CA ASN A 1061 -12.76 -42.62 -40.93
C ASN A 1061 -11.63 -42.94 -39.95
N ARG A 1062 -10.78 -41.97 -39.56
CA ARG A 1062 -10.16 -42.00 -38.23
C ARG A 1062 -10.08 -40.61 -37.62
N ASN A 1063 -11.04 -40.26 -36.75
CA ASN A 1063 -10.79 -39.20 -35.77
C ASN A 1063 -9.51 -39.57 -35.03
N PRO A 1064 -8.52 -38.65 -34.90
CA PRO A 1064 -7.33 -38.95 -34.14
C PRO A 1064 -7.74 -39.29 -32.71
N GLN A 1065 -7.22 -40.39 -32.21
CA GLN A 1065 -7.42 -40.80 -30.82
C GLN A 1065 -6.75 -39.75 -29.93
N VAL A 1066 -7.53 -39.00 -29.18
CA VAL A 1066 -7.02 -37.99 -28.26
C VAL A 1066 -6.70 -38.68 -26.95
N HIS A 1067 -5.43 -38.60 -26.53
CA HIS A 1067 -5.01 -39.15 -25.26
C HIS A 1067 -4.38 -38.05 -24.42
N VAL A 1068 -5.07 -37.73 -23.32
CA VAL A 1068 -4.65 -36.78 -22.31
C VAL A 1068 -4.24 -37.56 -21.08
N GLU A 1069 -3.01 -37.36 -20.63
CA GLU A 1069 -2.42 -38.04 -19.48
C GLU A 1069 -1.75 -37.03 -18.56
N LYS A 1070 -1.78 -37.28 -17.25
CA LYS A 1070 -1.02 -36.50 -16.27
C LYS A 1070 0.43 -36.97 -16.28
N ALA A 1071 1.39 -36.04 -16.26
CA ALA A 1071 2.82 -36.38 -16.28
C ALA A 1071 3.25 -37.26 -15.13
N HIS A 1072 2.56 -37.12 -14.00
CA HIS A 1072 2.77 -37.92 -12.81
C HIS A 1072 1.51 -37.88 -11.94
N ARG A 1073 1.48 -38.67 -10.86
CA ARG A 1073 0.47 -38.50 -9.78
C ARG A 1073 0.50 -37.10 -9.17
N HIS A 1074 1.64 -36.42 -9.30
CA HIS A 1074 1.92 -35.05 -8.86
C HIS A 1074 2.38 -34.20 -10.06
N PRO A 1075 1.46 -33.77 -10.96
CA PRO A 1075 1.81 -32.99 -12.15
C PRO A 1075 2.45 -31.62 -11.84
N GLU A 1076 2.27 -31.10 -10.62
CA GLU A 1076 2.97 -29.94 -10.06
C GLU A 1076 4.50 -30.13 -9.98
N TRP A 1077 4.97 -31.38 -9.93
CA TRP A 1077 6.39 -31.73 -9.87
C TRP A 1077 6.93 -32.24 -11.20
N ALA A 1078 6.15 -32.20 -12.29
CA ALA A 1078 6.51 -32.84 -13.55
C ALA A 1078 7.88 -32.39 -14.09
N ALA A 1079 8.15 -31.08 -14.12
CA ALA A 1079 9.42 -30.53 -14.59
C ALA A 1079 10.62 -30.95 -13.71
N TRP A 1080 10.40 -31.12 -12.41
CA TRP A 1080 11.41 -31.58 -11.45
C TRP A 1080 11.70 -33.07 -11.65
N ILE A 1081 10.66 -33.90 -11.74
CA ILE A 1081 10.78 -35.35 -11.90
C ILE A 1081 11.47 -35.66 -13.22
N GLY A 1082 11.04 -35.02 -14.30
CA GLY A 1082 11.63 -35.24 -15.60
C GLY A 1082 13.00 -34.58 -15.78
N GLY A 1083 13.25 -33.45 -15.14
CA GLY A 1083 14.60 -32.91 -14.98
C GLY A 1083 15.52 -33.90 -14.26
N SER A 1084 15.02 -34.58 -13.21
CA SER A 1084 15.77 -35.59 -12.48
C SER A 1084 16.12 -36.81 -13.31
N ALA A 1085 15.16 -37.30 -14.10
CA ALA A 1085 15.39 -38.36 -15.06
C ALA A 1085 16.41 -37.94 -16.14
N PHE A 1086 16.29 -36.71 -16.66
CA PHE A 1086 17.22 -36.15 -17.64
C PHE A 1086 18.65 -36.06 -17.09
N ALA A 1087 18.80 -35.57 -15.87
CA ALA A 1087 20.09 -35.40 -15.22
C ALA A 1087 20.78 -36.76 -14.93
N SER A 1088 20.00 -37.78 -14.58
CA SER A 1088 20.48 -39.16 -14.32
C SER A 1088 20.94 -39.89 -15.60
N LEU A 1089 20.54 -39.38 -16.77
CA LEU A 1089 20.92 -39.90 -18.07
C LEU A 1089 22.00 -39.03 -18.74
N LYS A 1090 22.81 -38.29 -17.96
CA LYS A 1090 23.84 -37.37 -18.48
C LYS A 1090 24.72 -37.99 -19.56
N ASP A 1091 25.18 -39.23 -19.38
CA ASP A 1091 26.04 -39.95 -20.33
C ASP A 1091 25.35 -40.23 -21.68
N SER A 1092 24.02 -40.24 -21.72
CA SER A 1092 23.21 -40.39 -22.94
C SER A 1092 22.88 -39.06 -23.63
N PHE A 1093 23.21 -37.93 -23.00
CA PHE A 1093 22.92 -36.58 -23.45
C PHE A 1093 24.12 -35.64 -23.33
N GLU A 1094 25.36 -36.17 -23.40
CA GLU A 1094 26.61 -35.40 -23.23
C GLU A 1094 26.68 -34.18 -24.15
N ASP A 1095 26.15 -34.30 -25.38
CA ASP A 1095 26.06 -33.23 -26.37
C ASP A 1095 25.27 -32.00 -25.89
N ARG A 1096 24.41 -32.18 -24.89
CA ARG A 1096 23.54 -31.14 -24.34
C ARG A 1096 24.13 -30.42 -23.12
N TRP A 1097 25.25 -30.87 -22.59
CA TRP A 1097 25.91 -30.19 -21.47
C TRP A 1097 26.99 -29.25 -22.00
N LEU A 1098 27.11 -28.08 -21.38
CA LEU A 1098 28.26 -27.19 -21.54
C LEU A 1098 29.27 -27.54 -20.45
N SER A 1099 30.48 -27.98 -20.81
CA SER A 1099 31.55 -28.20 -19.83
C SER A 1099 32.25 -26.89 -19.45
N ARG A 1100 33.00 -26.89 -18.35
CA ARG A 1100 33.85 -25.75 -17.99
C ARG A 1100 34.89 -25.46 -19.08
N GLU A 1101 35.52 -26.48 -19.66
CA GLU A 1101 36.48 -26.32 -20.74
C GLU A 1101 35.84 -25.68 -21.97
N GLU A 1102 34.65 -26.16 -22.37
CA GLU A 1102 33.90 -25.57 -23.48
C GLU A 1102 33.48 -24.11 -23.18
N TYR A 1103 33.11 -23.79 -21.93
CA TYR A 1103 32.81 -22.43 -21.49
C TYR A 1103 34.04 -21.51 -21.55
N GLU A 1104 35.20 -21.98 -21.09
CA GLU A 1104 36.45 -21.20 -21.11
C GLU A 1104 36.95 -20.94 -22.55
N GLU A 1105 36.70 -21.86 -23.47
CA GLU A 1105 37.09 -21.72 -24.89
C GLU A 1105 36.12 -20.85 -25.70
N CYS A 1106 34.81 -21.05 -25.52
CA CYS A 1106 33.78 -20.44 -26.36
C CYS A 1106 33.07 -19.25 -25.72
N GLY A 1107 33.11 -19.11 -24.40
CA GLY A 1107 32.39 -18.09 -23.66
C GLY A 1107 30.93 -18.45 -23.32
N PRO A 1108 30.18 -17.51 -22.71
CA PRO A 1108 28.83 -17.76 -22.19
C PRO A 1108 27.75 -17.98 -23.24
N ASP A 1109 27.95 -17.54 -24.48
CA ASP A 1109 27.01 -17.71 -25.59
C ASP A 1109 26.91 -19.16 -26.07
N ALA A 1110 27.94 -19.98 -25.79
CA ALA A 1110 27.97 -21.41 -26.08
C ALA A 1110 26.76 -22.17 -25.52
N ILE A 1111 26.20 -21.72 -24.38
CA ILE A 1111 25.02 -22.34 -23.77
C ILE A 1111 23.80 -22.32 -24.68
N ASN A 1112 23.65 -21.30 -25.55
CA ASN A 1112 22.49 -21.17 -26.42
C ASN A 1112 22.45 -22.26 -27.50
N SER A 1113 23.60 -22.83 -27.85
CA SER A 1113 23.68 -23.98 -28.78
C SER A 1113 23.26 -25.30 -28.15
N LYS A 1114 23.24 -25.35 -26.80
CA LYS A 1114 22.93 -26.55 -26.00
C LYS A 1114 21.44 -26.61 -25.59
N VAL A 1115 20.68 -25.52 -25.74
CA VAL A 1115 19.23 -25.45 -25.43
C VAL A 1115 18.39 -25.88 -26.65
N GLN A 1116 17.49 -26.85 -26.47
CA GLN A 1116 16.69 -27.43 -27.57
C GLN A 1116 15.45 -26.62 -27.93
N ILE A 1117 15.66 -25.44 -28.52
CA ILE A 1117 14.61 -24.65 -29.18
C ILE A 1117 14.88 -24.72 -30.68
N SER A 1118 14.07 -25.48 -31.42
CA SER A 1118 14.17 -25.49 -32.88
C SER A 1118 13.54 -24.20 -33.43
N PHE A 1119 14.38 -23.27 -33.87
CA PHE A 1119 13.96 -22.26 -34.82
C PHE A 1119 13.94 -22.96 -36.19
N MET A 1120 12.77 -23.40 -36.65
CA MET A 1120 12.67 -23.72 -38.07
C MET A 1120 12.96 -22.43 -38.84
N PRO A 1121 13.98 -22.40 -39.72
CA PRO A 1121 14.06 -21.35 -40.70
C PRO A 1121 12.74 -21.38 -41.46
N HIS A 1122 12.08 -20.24 -41.65
CA HIS A 1122 11.13 -20.12 -42.75
C HIS A 1122 11.88 -20.54 -44.02
N GLN A 1123 11.68 -21.79 -44.46
CA GLN A 1123 11.98 -22.15 -45.82
C GLN A 1123 11.06 -21.29 -46.67
N GLN A 1124 11.66 -20.34 -47.38
CA GLN A 1124 11.07 -19.79 -48.58
C GLN A 1124 10.62 -20.96 -49.46
N GLN A 1125 9.31 -21.14 -49.57
CA GLN A 1125 8.63 -21.55 -50.81
C GLN A 1125 7.24 -20.95 -50.84
#